data_AF-A0A8J4UMM0-F1
#
_entry.id   AF-A0A8J4UMM0-F1
#
_cell.length_a   1.000
_cell.length_b   1.000
_cell.length_c   1.000
_cell.angle_alpha   90.00
_cell.angle_beta   90.00
_cell.angle_gamma   90.00
#
_symmetry.space_group_name_H-M   'P 1'
#
loop_
_entity.id
_entity.type
_entity.pdbx_description
1 polymer ?
#
loop_
_entity_poly.entity_id
_entity_poly.type
_entity_poly.pdbx_seq_one_letter_code
_entity_poly.pdbx_strand_id
1 'polypeptide(L)'
;MWTRHWLSLERSAMLNGLRIQQAEVIVKVLLNTTDTNMDVMYGDMVTKTQQEIMLQKVMSHIAAVKKDMIILEKSEFSALLAENERIKVELAQVTMQLSDMLNKVRLDNKLDVNLDKSQVKEMKAEHEKKILVARNHMMEMLADQDRLVTQSKMKIDTEVAGLKTMLESHKLDSIKYLAGAECSSPALSTMAEVFSSNSETVLQRSLDVNLSESGIRPEDLRELYQIDETCSFITSNNFQKVALQFPDELLVDCVAVSAALERETNAKTYILGDTTYGSCCVDEVAAEHVGADCIVHYGRSCLSPSGRLPLMYVFGRRPINVQECAAAFRELYPDQESHVIILYDVTYLHAMDDFQRLLGDLYPNAVFSVLRVAHSQGQVYYGSLKESINSDDGRVHKFGRQFGVKSGKSVEDYRMFYVGREGLTLTNFMMTWNRCAFGSFDPDTSTGRAESININKALMKRYYAIERAKDANVVGILVGTLGVANYLSIIEQLKESIRKAGKKSYMFAMGKINVSKLANFLEIDVYVLVACPENSLLDSSEFYKPVVTPFEMEVACNKNREWNGEYVTDFQDLLPEGCSHVDFPESDQSANDDTTDVSLITGALRTSCLQSPSESTDGSSLPSSVAVRNQTLTLANANPA
;
A
#
# COMPACT_ATOMS: atom_id res chain seq x y z
N MET A 1 31.38 86.14 -4.53
CA MET A 1 31.27 85.42 -3.23
C MET A 1 32.45 84.47 -3.00
N TRP A 2 32.91 83.76 -4.04
CA TRP A 2 33.98 82.74 -3.97
C TRP A 2 35.39 83.27 -3.63
N THR A 3 35.77 84.46 -4.09
CA THR A 3 37.08 85.08 -3.77
C THR A 3 37.27 85.41 -2.29
N ARG A 4 36.19 85.72 -1.56
CA ARG A 4 36.25 85.95 -0.11
C ARG A 4 36.41 84.66 0.69
N HIS A 5 35.82 83.55 0.23
CA HIS A 5 35.99 82.24 0.84
C HIS A 5 37.37 81.66 0.58
N TRP A 6 37.92 81.88 -0.62
CA TRP A 6 39.28 81.49 -0.98
C TRP A 6 40.33 82.14 -0.05
N LEU A 7 40.25 83.45 0.14
CA LEU A 7 41.12 84.19 1.06
C LEU A 7 40.94 83.77 2.55
N SER A 8 39.74 83.31 2.92
CA SER A 8 39.43 82.82 4.28
C SER A 8 40.06 81.45 4.54
N LEU A 9 39.95 80.53 3.57
CA LEU A 9 40.56 79.20 3.62
C LEU A 9 42.09 79.27 3.59
N GLU A 10 42.64 80.17 2.78
CA GLU A 10 44.08 80.40 2.72
C GLU A 10 44.62 80.97 4.05
N ARG A 11 43.91 81.93 4.67
CA ARG A 11 44.23 82.43 6.02
C ARG A 11 44.13 81.35 7.09
N SER A 12 43.12 80.48 7.03
CA SER A 12 42.93 79.39 7.99
C SER A 12 44.04 78.33 7.88
N ALA A 13 44.48 78.02 6.66
CA ALA A 13 45.62 77.13 6.43
C ALA A 13 46.95 77.75 6.91
N MET A 14 47.16 79.06 6.71
CA MET A 14 48.34 79.77 7.23
C MET A 14 48.38 79.82 8.77
N LEU A 15 47.22 79.95 9.44
CA LEU A 15 47.12 79.91 10.90
C LEU A 15 47.54 78.56 11.50
N ASN A 16 47.50 77.48 10.72
CA ASN A 16 47.93 76.14 11.11
C ASN A 16 49.39 75.82 10.71
N GLY A 17 50.21 76.83 10.39
CA GLY A 17 51.66 76.68 10.20
C GLY A 17 52.11 76.25 8.80
N LEU A 18 51.21 76.26 7.81
CA LEU A 18 51.54 75.94 6.41
C LEU A 18 52.14 77.16 5.69
N ARG A 19 53.19 76.95 4.89
CA ARG A 19 53.73 78.01 4.01
C ARG A 19 52.69 78.39 2.95
N ILE A 20 52.70 79.65 2.51
CA ILE A 20 51.73 80.23 1.55
C ILE A 20 51.55 79.33 0.31
N GLN A 21 52.66 78.86 -0.27
CA GLN A 21 52.64 77.98 -1.44
C GLN A 21 51.97 76.62 -1.17
N GLN A 22 52.04 76.10 0.06
CA GLN A 22 51.39 74.84 0.43
C GLN A 22 49.88 75.02 0.64
N ALA A 23 49.47 76.14 1.25
CA ALA A 23 48.07 76.49 1.43
C ALA A 23 47.36 76.68 0.07
N GLU A 24 48.02 77.36 -0.88
CA GLU A 24 47.48 77.61 -2.22
C GLU A 24 47.28 76.30 -3.02
N VAL A 25 48.24 75.37 -2.93
CA VAL A 25 48.13 74.04 -3.57
C VAL A 25 47.01 73.21 -2.96
N ILE A 26 46.88 73.18 -1.63
CA ILE A 26 45.83 72.41 -0.95
C ILE A 26 44.44 72.93 -1.32
N VAL A 27 44.24 74.25 -1.35
CA VAL A 27 42.97 74.86 -1.74
C VAL A 27 42.66 74.58 -3.21
N LYS A 28 43.66 74.60 -4.08
CA LYS A 28 43.49 74.27 -5.51
C LYS A 28 43.11 72.81 -5.73
N VAL A 29 43.71 71.89 -4.97
CA VAL A 29 43.34 70.46 -5.01
C VAL A 29 41.91 70.26 -4.51
N LEU A 30 41.54 70.87 -3.38
CA LEU A 30 40.17 70.80 -2.85
C LEU A 30 39.13 71.30 -3.84
N LEU A 31 39.40 72.43 -4.51
CA LEU A 31 38.50 72.99 -5.53
C LEU A 31 38.33 72.03 -6.72
N ASN A 32 39.44 71.47 -7.23
CA ASN A 32 39.38 70.47 -8.30
C ASN A 32 38.63 69.20 -7.88
N THR A 33 38.80 68.74 -6.64
CA THR A 33 38.08 67.57 -6.11
C THR A 33 36.59 67.85 -5.96
N THR A 34 36.20 69.07 -5.55
CA THR A 34 34.79 69.45 -5.49
C THR A 34 34.15 69.59 -6.87
N ASP A 35 34.86 70.13 -7.86
CA ASP A 35 34.36 70.24 -9.23
C ASP A 35 34.16 68.86 -9.86
N THR A 36 35.16 67.97 -9.73
CA THR A 36 35.07 66.60 -10.24
C THR A 36 33.96 65.80 -9.55
N ASN A 37 33.77 65.95 -8.24
CA ASN A 37 32.66 65.31 -7.53
C ASN A 37 31.29 65.88 -7.94
N MET A 38 31.20 67.18 -8.25
CA MET A 38 29.97 67.75 -8.78
C MET A 38 29.66 67.22 -10.18
N ASP A 39 30.66 67.13 -11.08
CA ASP A 39 30.45 66.60 -12.43
C ASP A 39 29.99 65.14 -12.43
N VAL A 40 30.52 64.30 -11.53
CA VAL A 40 30.06 62.91 -11.37
C VAL A 40 28.62 62.85 -10.83
N MET A 41 28.29 63.69 -9.84
CA MET A 41 26.93 63.77 -9.31
C MET A 41 25.92 64.28 -10.36
N TYR A 42 26.30 65.23 -11.20
CA TYR A 42 25.44 65.72 -12.28
C TYR A 42 25.34 64.73 -13.47
N GLY A 43 26.37 63.90 -13.69
CA GLY A 43 26.35 62.83 -14.69
C GLY A 43 25.37 61.70 -14.40
N ASP A 44 25.20 61.34 -13.12
CA ASP A 44 24.25 60.33 -12.66
C ASP A 44 22.84 60.88 -12.37
N MET A 45 22.67 62.21 -12.41
CA MET A 45 21.37 62.85 -12.21
C MET A 45 20.56 62.90 -13.51
N VAL A 46 19.54 62.05 -13.58
CA VAL A 46 18.52 62.11 -14.63
C VAL A 46 17.47 63.15 -14.24
N THR A 47 17.10 64.03 -15.17
CA THR A 47 16.02 64.99 -14.92
C THR A 47 14.68 64.25 -14.75
N LYS A 48 13.79 64.76 -13.88
CA LYS A 48 12.46 64.18 -13.65
C LYS A 48 11.68 63.95 -14.95
N THR A 49 11.84 64.86 -15.91
CA THR A 49 11.25 64.78 -17.25
C THR A 49 11.79 63.60 -18.07
N GLN A 50 13.10 63.31 -18.00
CA GLN A 50 13.70 62.15 -18.67
C GLN A 50 13.28 60.83 -18.03
N GLN A 51 13.13 60.78 -16.70
CA GLN A 51 12.55 59.62 -16.01
C GLN A 51 11.10 59.38 -16.43
N GLU A 52 10.28 60.42 -16.55
CA GLU A 52 8.88 60.30 -17.01
C GLU A 52 8.80 59.81 -18.47
N ILE A 53 9.68 60.28 -19.36
CA ILE A 53 9.77 59.80 -20.75
C ILE A 53 10.18 58.32 -20.80
N MET A 54 11.18 57.92 -19.99
CA MET A 54 11.63 56.53 -19.93
C MET A 54 10.52 55.62 -19.39
N LEU A 55 9.81 56.06 -18.34
CA LEU A 55 8.67 55.35 -17.78
C LEU A 55 7.53 55.20 -18.80
N GLN A 56 7.17 56.26 -19.52
CA GLN A 56 6.18 56.17 -20.60
C GLN A 56 6.60 55.19 -21.70
N LYS A 57 7.89 55.18 -22.06
CA LYS A 57 8.42 54.26 -23.06
C LYS A 57 8.33 52.80 -22.60
N VAL A 58 8.69 52.52 -21.36
CA VAL A 58 8.55 51.18 -20.75
C VAL A 58 7.08 50.76 -20.66
N MET A 59 6.19 51.66 -20.22
CA MET A 59 4.74 51.38 -20.18
C MET A 59 4.17 51.08 -21.57
N SER A 60 4.65 51.75 -22.61
CA SER A 60 4.22 51.47 -23.99
C SER A 60 4.63 50.08 -24.47
N HIS A 61 5.84 49.63 -24.11
CA HIS A 61 6.31 48.28 -24.43
C HIS A 61 5.52 47.21 -23.65
N ILE A 62 5.23 47.45 -22.36
CA ILE A 62 4.39 46.54 -21.55
C ILE A 62 2.98 46.43 -22.15
N ALA A 63 2.40 47.54 -22.61
CA ALA A 63 1.09 47.52 -23.25
C ALA A 63 1.08 46.72 -24.57
N ALA A 64 2.14 46.79 -25.36
CA ALA A 64 2.29 46.01 -26.59
C ALA A 64 2.40 44.50 -26.28
N VAL A 65 3.28 44.11 -25.34
CA VAL A 65 3.43 42.71 -24.92
C VAL A 65 2.13 42.14 -24.34
N LYS A 66 1.41 42.93 -23.53
CA LYS A 66 0.12 42.53 -22.98
C LYS A 66 -0.92 42.29 -24.08
N LYS A 67 -0.93 43.11 -25.13
CA LYS A 67 -1.82 42.93 -26.29
C LYS A 67 -1.47 41.63 -27.04
N ASP A 68 -0.19 41.38 -27.27
CA ASP A 68 0.26 40.17 -27.99
C ASP A 68 -0.03 38.90 -27.17
N MET A 69 0.15 38.95 -25.84
CA MET A 69 -0.20 37.86 -24.92
C MET A 69 -1.71 37.55 -24.97
N ILE A 70 -2.57 38.57 -24.94
CA ILE A 70 -4.03 38.39 -25.03
C ILE A 70 -4.44 37.81 -26.40
N ILE A 71 -3.74 38.19 -27.48
CA ILE A 71 -4.01 37.66 -28.82
C ILE A 71 -3.62 36.17 -28.88
N LEU A 72 -2.44 35.81 -28.35
CA LEU A 72 -1.97 34.43 -28.26
C LEU A 72 -2.89 33.56 -27.41
N GLU A 73 -3.24 34.02 -26.20
CA GLU A 73 -4.19 33.33 -25.32
C GLU A 73 -5.52 33.11 -26.02
N LYS A 74 -6.08 34.14 -26.68
CA LYS A 74 -7.36 33.99 -27.37
C LYS A 74 -7.28 33.09 -28.60
N SER A 75 -6.19 33.13 -29.38
CA SER A 75 -6.08 32.32 -30.60
C SER A 75 -5.79 30.85 -30.31
N GLU A 76 -4.84 30.57 -29.42
CA GLU A 76 -4.45 29.20 -29.08
C GLU A 76 -5.52 28.51 -28.22
N PHE A 77 -6.14 29.24 -27.28
CA PHE A 77 -7.23 28.68 -26.48
C PHE A 77 -8.48 28.39 -27.33
N SER A 78 -8.76 29.23 -28.34
CA SER A 78 -9.87 28.95 -29.28
C SER A 78 -9.59 27.72 -30.15
N ALA A 79 -8.34 27.53 -30.59
CA ALA A 79 -7.93 26.32 -31.31
C ALA A 79 -8.02 25.06 -30.42
N LEU A 80 -7.54 25.14 -29.17
CA LEU A 80 -7.61 24.04 -28.21
C LEU A 80 -9.05 23.70 -27.82
N LEU A 81 -9.94 24.69 -27.70
CA LEU A 81 -11.37 24.45 -27.46
C LEU A 81 -12.02 23.70 -28.62
N ALA A 82 -11.71 24.09 -29.86
CA ALA A 82 -12.22 23.42 -31.06
C ALA A 82 -11.72 21.98 -31.15
N GLU A 83 -10.45 21.73 -30.82
CA GLU A 83 -9.88 20.40 -30.82
C GLU A 83 -10.44 19.52 -29.68
N ASN A 84 -10.68 20.09 -28.50
CA ASN A 84 -11.36 19.39 -27.40
C ASN A 84 -12.79 18.99 -27.75
N GLU A 85 -13.57 19.87 -28.38
CA GLU A 85 -14.92 19.52 -28.82
C GLU A 85 -14.90 18.43 -29.91
N ARG A 86 -13.90 18.45 -30.81
CA ARG A 86 -13.70 17.36 -31.79
C ARG A 86 -13.41 16.02 -31.10
N ILE A 87 -12.45 16.01 -30.16
CA ILE A 87 -12.07 14.80 -29.40
C ILE A 87 -13.27 14.28 -28.60
N LYS A 88 -14.08 15.16 -28.03
CA LYS A 88 -15.29 14.79 -27.26
C LYS A 88 -16.34 14.09 -28.13
N VAL A 89 -16.52 14.55 -29.37
CA VAL A 89 -17.41 13.89 -30.36
C VAL A 89 -16.86 12.52 -30.77
N GLU A 90 -15.56 12.41 -31.05
CA GLU A 90 -14.93 11.12 -31.38
C GLU A 90 -15.01 10.13 -30.22
N LEU A 91 -14.78 10.60 -28.99
CA LEU A 91 -14.91 9.78 -27.79
C LEU A 91 -16.34 9.27 -27.65
N ALA A 92 -17.35 10.14 -27.78
CA ALA A 92 -18.76 9.76 -27.72
C ALA A 92 -19.10 8.66 -28.75
N GLN A 93 -18.60 8.79 -29.98
CA GLN A 93 -18.80 7.81 -31.04
C GLN A 93 -18.17 6.46 -30.71
N VAL A 94 -16.93 6.45 -30.18
CA VAL A 94 -16.25 5.21 -29.75
C VAL A 94 -16.97 4.56 -28.58
N THR A 95 -17.42 5.33 -27.58
CA THR A 95 -18.21 4.78 -26.46
C THR A 95 -19.51 4.12 -26.93
N MET A 96 -20.19 4.71 -27.92
CA MET A 96 -21.41 4.13 -28.48
C MET A 96 -21.12 2.80 -29.19
N GLN A 97 -20.07 2.75 -30.02
CA GLN A 97 -19.64 1.52 -30.69
C GLN A 97 -19.24 0.42 -29.70
N LEU A 98 -18.52 0.78 -28.63
CA LEU A 98 -18.10 -0.16 -27.59
C LEU A 98 -19.31 -0.72 -26.83
N SER A 99 -20.29 0.13 -26.53
CA SER A 99 -21.55 -0.27 -25.88
C SER A 99 -22.35 -1.25 -26.74
N ASP A 100 -22.46 -0.99 -28.04
CA ASP A 100 -23.15 -1.89 -28.97
C ASP A 100 -22.44 -3.25 -29.11
N MET A 101 -21.11 -3.25 -29.20
CA MET A 101 -20.32 -4.48 -29.21
C MET A 101 -20.46 -5.27 -27.91
N LEU A 102 -20.41 -4.61 -26.75
CA LEU A 102 -20.62 -5.23 -25.44
C LEU A 102 -22.00 -5.86 -25.33
N ASN A 103 -23.04 -5.16 -25.79
CA ASN A 103 -24.40 -5.69 -25.79
C ASN A 103 -24.54 -6.91 -26.71
N LYS A 104 -23.89 -6.90 -27.88
CA LYS A 104 -23.87 -8.03 -28.79
C LYS A 104 -23.20 -9.25 -28.16
N VAL A 105 -21.97 -9.10 -27.64
CA VAL A 105 -21.24 -10.18 -26.96
C VAL A 105 -22.00 -10.71 -25.76
N ARG A 106 -22.66 -9.83 -24.99
CA ARG A 106 -23.49 -10.23 -23.84
C ARG A 106 -24.70 -11.07 -24.26
N LEU A 107 -25.34 -10.73 -25.38
CA LEU A 107 -26.47 -11.50 -25.91
C LEU A 107 -26.02 -12.86 -26.44
N ASP A 108 -24.90 -12.92 -27.16
CA ASP A 108 -24.32 -14.16 -27.70
C ASP A 108 -23.94 -15.10 -26.54
N ASN A 109 -23.20 -14.60 -25.54
CA ASN A 109 -22.82 -15.39 -24.35
C ASN A 109 -24.04 -15.88 -23.57
N LYS A 110 -25.12 -15.09 -23.48
CA LYS A 110 -26.35 -15.52 -22.80
C LYS A 110 -27.02 -16.67 -23.54
N LEU A 111 -26.96 -16.69 -24.87
CA LEU A 111 -27.51 -17.78 -25.67
C LEU A 111 -26.71 -19.07 -25.45
N ASP A 112 -25.38 -18.99 -25.50
CA ASP A 112 -24.48 -20.13 -25.29
C ASP A 112 -24.66 -20.73 -23.90
N VAL A 113 -24.69 -19.89 -22.85
CA VAL A 113 -24.94 -20.37 -21.47
C VAL A 113 -26.29 -21.06 -21.32
N ASN A 114 -27.32 -20.58 -22.03
CA ASN A 114 -28.64 -21.23 -21.99
C ASN A 114 -28.64 -22.56 -22.73
N LEU A 115 -27.89 -22.67 -23.84
CA LEU A 115 -27.73 -23.91 -24.58
C LEU A 115 -26.99 -24.95 -23.74
N ASP A 116 -25.86 -24.57 -23.13
CA ASP A 116 -25.07 -25.44 -22.24
C ASP A 116 -25.89 -25.87 -21.03
N LYS A 117 -26.65 -24.95 -20.42
CA LYS A 117 -27.56 -25.28 -19.31
C LYS A 117 -28.62 -26.32 -19.71
N SER A 118 -29.10 -26.28 -20.95
CA SER A 118 -30.03 -27.28 -21.47
C SER A 118 -29.35 -28.64 -21.63
N GLN A 119 -28.15 -28.67 -22.21
CA GLN A 119 -27.37 -29.91 -22.39
C GLN A 119 -27.01 -30.56 -21.05
N VAL A 120 -26.57 -29.77 -20.07
CA VAL A 120 -26.24 -30.26 -18.72
C VAL A 120 -27.46 -30.85 -18.02
N LYS A 121 -28.63 -30.23 -18.18
CA LYS A 121 -29.89 -30.78 -17.63
C LYS A 121 -30.24 -32.13 -18.25
N GLU A 122 -30.07 -32.26 -19.56
CA GLU A 122 -30.32 -33.52 -20.27
C GLU A 122 -29.34 -34.63 -19.82
N MET A 123 -28.04 -34.32 -19.76
CA MET A 123 -27.03 -35.25 -19.25
C MET A 123 -27.29 -35.67 -17.79
N LYS A 124 -27.73 -34.73 -16.94
CA LYS A 124 -28.09 -35.03 -15.54
C LYS A 124 -29.27 -35.99 -15.46
N ALA A 125 -30.33 -35.74 -16.23
CA ALA A 125 -31.51 -36.61 -16.26
C ALA A 125 -31.14 -38.03 -16.74
N GLU A 126 -30.24 -38.15 -17.71
CA GLU A 126 -29.75 -39.44 -18.18
C GLU A 126 -28.90 -40.17 -17.11
N HIS A 127 -28.04 -39.44 -16.39
CA HIS A 127 -27.29 -40.01 -15.27
C HIS A 127 -28.19 -40.48 -14.13
N GLU A 128 -29.21 -39.71 -13.76
CA GLU A 128 -30.19 -40.10 -12.73
C GLU A 128 -30.92 -41.39 -13.13
N LYS A 129 -31.28 -41.54 -14.41
CA LYS A 129 -31.87 -42.78 -14.93
C LYS A 129 -30.92 -43.96 -14.80
N LYS A 130 -29.62 -43.79 -15.13
CA LYS A 130 -28.61 -44.86 -14.99
C LYS A 130 -28.41 -45.26 -13.52
N ILE A 131 -28.37 -44.29 -12.61
CA ILE A 131 -28.27 -44.53 -11.16
C ILE A 131 -29.50 -45.31 -10.67
N LEU A 132 -30.70 -44.96 -11.12
CA LEU A 132 -31.93 -45.67 -10.74
C LEU A 132 -31.91 -47.13 -11.20
N VAL A 133 -31.48 -47.39 -12.44
CA VAL A 133 -31.34 -48.75 -12.97
C VAL A 133 -30.31 -49.56 -12.16
N ALA A 134 -29.15 -48.97 -11.86
CA ALA A 134 -28.12 -49.63 -11.04
C ALA A 134 -28.62 -49.92 -9.62
N ARG A 135 -29.38 -48.99 -9.02
CA ARG A 135 -29.98 -49.17 -7.70
C ARG A 135 -30.97 -50.32 -7.66
N ASN A 136 -31.83 -50.43 -8.67
CA ASN A 136 -32.79 -51.54 -8.77
C ASN A 136 -32.05 -52.88 -8.89
N HIS A 137 -31.01 -52.94 -9.71
CA HIS A 137 -30.21 -54.16 -9.84
C HIS A 137 -29.51 -54.55 -8.54
N MET A 138 -28.97 -53.59 -7.78
CA MET A 138 -28.41 -53.86 -6.45
C MET A 138 -29.46 -54.38 -5.46
N MET A 139 -30.69 -53.85 -5.50
CA MET A 139 -31.78 -54.36 -4.67
C MET A 139 -32.15 -55.81 -5.00
N GLU A 140 -32.18 -56.17 -6.29
CA GLU A 140 -32.42 -57.55 -6.73
C GLU A 140 -31.32 -58.49 -6.20
N MET A 141 -30.04 -58.10 -6.37
CA MET A 141 -28.92 -58.89 -5.86
C MET A 141 -28.96 -59.06 -4.33
N LEU A 142 -29.33 -58.00 -3.58
CA LEU A 142 -29.47 -58.07 -2.13
C LEU A 142 -30.60 -59.01 -1.71
N ALA A 143 -31.74 -58.99 -2.41
CA ALA A 143 -32.85 -59.90 -2.14
C ALA A 143 -32.46 -61.37 -2.40
N ASP A 144 -31.70 -61.64 -3.46
CA ASP A 144 -31.17 -62.97 -3.74
C ASP A 144 -30.15 -63.41 -2.67
N GLN A 145 -29.28 -62.50 -2.24
CA GLN A 145 -28.32 -62.77 -1.16
C GLN A 145 -29.04 -63.09 0.16
N ASP A 146 -30.06 -62.33 0.55
CA ASP A 146 -30.85 -62.58 1.77
C ASP A 146 -31.57 -63.93 1.72
N ARG A 147 -32.07 -64.32 0.54
CA ARG A 147 -32.67 -65.64 0.34
C ARG A 147 -31.66 -66.77 0.54
N LEU A 148 -30.45 -66.62 -0.02
CA LEU A 148 -29.36 -67.59 0.15
C LEU A 148 -28.89 -67.67 1.60
N VAL A 149 -28.73 -66.53 2.28
CA VAL A 149 -28.38 -66.45 3.70
C VAL A 149 -29.44 -67.13 4.55
N THR A 150 -30.72 -66.88 4.29
CA THR A 150 -31.84 -67.50 5.01
C THR A 150 -31.84 -69.02 4.83
N GLN A 151 -31.63 -69.51 3.59
CA GLN A 151 -31.54 -70.94 3.33
C GLN A 151 -30.35 -71.60 4.03
N SER A 152 -29.20 -70.93 4.04
CA SER A 152 -28.00 -71.42 4.72
C SER A 152 -28.20 -71.43 6.24
N LYS A 153 -28.83 -70.38 6.79
CA LYS A 153 -29.20 -70.31 8.22
C LYS A 153 -30.14 -71.44 8.60
N MET A 154 -31.17 -71.74 7.81
CA MET A 154 -32.07 -72.87 8.08
C MET A 154 -31.32 -74.22 8.09
N LYS A 155 -30.34 -74.42 7.19
CA LYS A 155 -29.49 -75.62 7.20
C LYS A 155 -28.64 -75.70 8.46
N ILE A 156 -27.98 -74.60 8.81
CA ILE A 156 -27.16 -74.50 10.02
C ILE A 156 -28.02 -74.76 11.26
N ASP A 157 -29.20 -74.15 11.37
CA ASP A 157 -30.12 -74.36 12.50
C ASP A 157 -30.57 -75.83 12.59
N THR A 158 -30.78 -76.49 11.45
CA THR A 158 -31.14 -77.92 11.41
C THR A 158 -29.97 -78.80 11.85
N GLU A 159 -28.75 -78.52 11.37
CA GLU A 159 -27.54 -79.25 11.79
C GLU A 159 -27.20 -78.99 13.26
N VAL A 160 -27.31 -77.75 13.73
CA VAL A 160 -27.14 -77.37 15.13
C VAL A 160 -28.19 -78.03 16.01
N ALA A 161 -29.45 -78.13 15.57
CA ALA A 161 -30.47 -78.88 16.29
C ALA A 161 -30.13 -80.37 16.37
N GLY A 162 -29.62 -80.97 15.29
CA GLY A 162 -29.14 -82.36 15.27
C GLY A 162 -27.91 -82.58 16.16
N LEU A 163 -26.95 -81.67 16.14
CA LEU A 163 -25.79 -81.70 17.05
C LEU A 163 -26.21 -81.47 18.50
N LYS A 164 -27.20 -80.60 18.74
CA LYS A 164 -27.74 -80.32 20.07
C LYS A 164 -28.50 -81.52 20.62
N THR A 165 -29.27 -82.26 19.81
CA THR A 165 -29.91 -83.50 20.26
C THR A 165 -28.88 -84.59 20.55
N MET A 166 -27.83 -84.71 19.74
CA MET A 166 -26.71 -85.60 20.06
C MET A 166 -25.95 -85.17 21.31
N LEU A 167 -25.72 -83.86 21.48
CA LEU A 167 -25.07 -83.31 22.66
C LEU A 167 -25.97 -83.47 23.89
N GLU A 168 -27.28 -83.25 23.80
CA GLU A 168 -28.23 -83.47 24.91
C GLU A 168 -28.34 -84.94 25.26
N SER A 169 -28.29 -85.85 24.29
CA SER A 169 -28.13 -87.29 24.54
C SER A 169 -26.85 -87.56 25.35
N HIS A 170 -25.71 -87.04 24.89
CA HIS A 170 -24.42 -87.21 25.55
C HIS A 170 -24.34 -86.46 26.91
N LYS A 171 -25.07 -85.35 27.04
CA LYS A 171 -25.20 -84.53 28.24
C LYS A 171 -26.18 -85.17 29.21
N LEU A 172 -27.23 -85.87 28.78
CA LEU A 172 -28.08 -86.71 29.62
C LEU A 172 -27.29 -87.91 30.14
N ASP A 173 -26.42 -88.48 29.31
CA ASP A 173 -25.45 -89.49 29.74
C ASP A 173 -24.43 -88.90 30.73
N SER A 174 -23.99 -87.65 30.53
CA SER A 174 -23.05 -86.96 31.45
C SER A 174 -23.71 -86.33 32.69
N ILE A 175 -25.01 -85.99 32.65
CA ILE A 175 -25.83 -85.42 33.74
C ILE A 175 -26.42 -86.53 34.60
N LYS A 176 -26.65 -87.74 34.05
CA LYS A 176 -26.71 -88.95 34.88
C LYS A 176 -25.47 -89.10 35.76
N TYR A 177 -24.32 -88.57 35.31
CA TYR A 177 -23.06 -88.55 36.07
C TYR A 177 -22.85 -87.30 36.95
N LEU A 178 -23.62 -86.22 36.77
CA LEU A 178 -23.40 -84.94 37.45
C LEU A 178 -24.74 -84.26 37.80
N ALA A 179 -25.64 -85.01 38.44
CA ALA A 179 -26.82 -84.43 39.07
C ALA A 179 -26.40 -83.30 40.02
N GLY A 180 -26.76 -82.06 39.70
CA GLY A 180 -26.57 -80.94 40.62
C GLY A 180 -26.63 -79.57 39.97
N ALA A 181 -27.69 -78.85 40.34
CA ALA A 181 -27.79 -77.39 40.41
C ALA A 181 -28.30 -76.58 39.19
N GLU A 182 -29.37 -75.83 39.50
CA GLU A 182 -30.11 -74.79 38.77
C GLU A 182 -29.24 -73.51 38.56
N CYS A 183 -29.55 -72.46 37.78
CA CYS A 183 -30.78 -71.64 37.77
C CYS A 183 -30.76 -70.48 36.70
N SER A 184 -31.97 -70.01 36.33
CA SER A 184 -32.47 -68.65 35.96
C SER A 184 -31.80 -67.65 34.96
N SER A 185 -32.59 -67.31 33.92
CA SER A 185 -33.01 -66.03 33.22
C SER A 185 -32.32 -64.62 33.34
N PRO A 186 -32.61 -63.68 32.38
CA PRO A 186 -31.80 -62.51 32.00
C PRO A 186 -32.36 -61.12 32.42
N ALA A 187 -31.68 -60.04 32.01
CA ALA A 187 -32.11 -58.63 32.14
C ALA A 187 -32.26 -57.94 30.77
N LEU A 188 -33.19 -56.98 30.68
CA LEU A 188 -33.35 -56.02 29.59
C LEU A 188 -33.94 -54.71 30.14
N SER A 189 -33.52 -53.55 29.62
CA SER A 189 -34.19 -52.23 29.68
C SER A 189 -33.17 -51.10 29.42
N THR A 190 -33.42 -49.90 28.89
CA THR A 190 -34.47 -49.25 28.08
C THR A 190 -33.92 -47.85 27.71
N MET A 191 -34.56 -47.24 26.72
CA MET A 191 -34.49 -45.92 26.08
C MET A 191 -34.24 -44.62 26.89
N ALA A 192 -34.03 -43.57 26.07
CA ALA A 192 -34.57 -42.19 26.09
C ALA A 192 -33.57 -41.12 26.58
N GLU A 193 -33.49 -39.87 26.08
CA GLU A 193 -34.48 -38.82 25.77
C GLU A 193 -33.76 -37.67 24.98
N VAL A 194 -34.36 -37.00 23.98
CA VAL A 194 -34.98 -35.63 23.98
C VAL A 194 -34.04 -34.40 23.82
N PHE A 195 -34.23 -33.72 22.68
CA PHE A 195 -34.14 -32.27 22.33
C PHE A 195 -32.91 -31.39 22.63
N SER A 196 -32.29 -30.89 21.54
CA SER A 196 -31.80 -29.51 21.39
C SER A 196 -31.66 -29.16 19.89
N SER A 197 -31.91 -27.91 19.51
CA SER A 197 -31.90 -27.39 18.12
C SER A 197 -30.55 -27.58 17.41
N ASN A 198 -30.58 -28.15 16.20
CA ASN A 198 -29.37 -28.59 15.49
C ASN A 198 -28.55 -27.42 14.92
N SER A 199 -27.25 -27.36 15.28
CA SER A 199 -26.21 -26.44 14.81
C SER A 199 -25.91 -26.50 13.30
N GLU A 200 -26.68 -27.31 12.58
CA GLU A 200 -26.53 -27.66 11.17
C GLU A 200 -26.87 -26.49 10.23
N THR A 201 -27.75 -25.58 10.66
CA THR A 201 -28.19 -24.43 9.85
C THR A 201 -27.11 -23.34 9.71
N VAL A 202 -26.11 -23.30 10.58
CA VAL A 202 -24.94 -22.41 10.47
C VAL A 202 -23.87 -23.00 9.54
N LEU A 203 -23.78 -24.33 9.48
CA LEU A 203 -22.84 -25.07 8.62
C LEU A 203 -23.28 -25.13 7.15
N GLN A 204 -24.58 -24.94 6.86
CA GLN A 204 -25.14 -25.01 5.50
C GLN A 204 -24.97 -23.73 4.67
N ARG A 205 -24.21 -22.74 5.14
CA ARG A 205 -23.91 -21.53 4.36
C ARG A 205 -22.76 -21.82 3.39
N SER A 206 -23.07 -22.33 2.21
CA SER A 206 -22.10 -22.51 1.13
C SER A 206 -21.65 -21.16 0.58
N LEU A 207 -20.37 -20.84 0.75
CA LEU A 207 -19.67 -19.79 0.00
C LEU A 207 -19.23 -20.40 -1.34
N ASP A 208 -19.59 -19.76 -2.45
CA ASP A 208 -19.09 -20.13 -3.78
C ASP A 208 -17.60 -19.75 -3.87
N VAL A 209 -16.73 -20.68 -3.51
CA VAL A 209 -15.28 -20.58 -3.75
C VAL A 209 -14.96 -21.48 -4.94
N ASN A 210 -14.48 -20.88 -6.03
CA ASN A 210 -13.89 -21.62 -7.14
C ASN A 210 -12.59 -22.26 -6.67
N LEU A 211 -12.69 -23.48 -6.13
CA LEU A 211 -11.52 -24.33 -5.88
C LEU A 211 -10.98 -24.75 -7.26
N SER A 212 -9.87 -24.16 -7.69
CA SER A 212 -9.03 -24.82 -8.68
C SER A 212 -8.53 -26.11 -8.05
N GLU A 213 -9.00 -27.26 -8.54
CA GLU A 213 -8.44 -28.59 -8.23
C GLU A 213 -6.99 -28.68 -8.75
N SER A 214 -6.07 -28.00 -8.08
CA SER A 214 -4.65 -28.32 -8.13
C SER A 214 -4.35 -29.09 -6.87
N GLY A 215 -4.46 -30.41 -6.94
CA GLY A 215 -4.00 -31.31 -5.88
C GLY A 215 -2.48 -31.21 -5.76
N ILE A 216 -2.01 -30.29 -4.91
CA ILE A 216 -0.60 -30.16 -4.53
C ILE A 216 -0.23 -31.44 -3.77
N ARG A 217 0.84 -32.13 -4.18
CA ARG A 217 1.26 -33.36 -3.47
C ARG A 217 1.83 -32.99 -2.10
N PRO A 218 1.79 -33.89 -1.10
CA PRO A 218 2.36 -33.62 0.22
C PRO A 218 3.85 -33.23 0.21
N GLU A 219 4.62 -33.73 -0.76
CA GLU A 219 6.04 -33.39 -0.93
C GLU A 219 6.21 -31.97 -1.47
N ASP A 220 5.33 -31.53 -2.37
CA ASP A 220 5.32 -30.17 -2.92
C ASP A 220 4.97 -29.13 -1.82
N LEU A 221 4.11 -29.50 -0.86
CA LEU A 221 3.78 -28.65 0.30
C LEU A 221 4.99 -28.43 1.21
N ARG A 222 5.81 -29.47 1.43
CA ARG A 222 6.96 -29.39 2.34
C ARG A 222 8.00 -28.40 1.85
N GLU A 223 8.27 -28.41 0.54
CA GLU A 223 9.18 -27.47 -0.10
C GLU A 223 8.58 -26.06 -0.21
N LEU A 224 7.31 -25.94 -0.64
CA LEU A 224 6.65 -24.64 -0.83
C LEU A 224 6.58 -23.83 0.46
N TYR A 225 6.23 -24.49 1.57
CA TYR A 225 6.08 -23.88 2.89
C TYR A 225 7.34 -23.97 3.76
N GLN A 226 8.46 -24.47 3.22
CA GLN A 226 9.76 -24.54 3.91
C GLN A 226 9.61 -25.07 5.34
N ILE A 227 8.93 -26.23 5.44
CA ILE A 227 8.52 -26.79 6.73
C ILE A 227 9.75 -27.15 7.58
N ASP A 228 10.79 -27.73 6.96
CA ASP A 228 12.02 -28.14 7.65
C ASP A 228 12.77 -26.93 8.27
N GLU A 229 12.86 -25.83 7.52
CA GLU A 229 13.48 -24.59 7.98
C GLU A 229 12.64 -23.96 9.11
N THR A 230 11.32 -23.99 8.98
CA THR A 230 10.40 -23.48 10.00
C THR A 230 10.51 -24.32 11.29
N CYS A 231 10.56 -25.64 11.18
CA CYS A 231 10.79 -26.55 12.31
C CYS A 231 12.12 -26.26 13.02
N SER A 232 13.17 -26.00 12.24
CA SER A 232 14.49 -25.66 12.76
C SER A 232 14.48 -24.33 13.50
N PHE A 233 13.79 -23.32 12.98
CA PHE A 233 13.60 -22.02 13.62
C PHE A 233 12.85 -22.13 14.96
N ILE A 234 11.76 -22.90 14.99
CA ILE A 234 10.96 -23.14 16.20
C ILE A 234 11.80 -23.86 17.27
N THR A 235 12.48 -24.95 16.87
CA THR A 235 13.23 -25.80 17.80
C THR A 235 14.47 -25.10 18.35
N SER A 236 15.20 -24.36 17.51
CA SER A 236 16.44 -23.66 17.91
C SER A 236 16.19 -22.55 18.93
N ASN A 237 15.01 -21.91 18.85
CA ASN A 237 14.60 -20.88 19.79
C ASN A 237 13.73 -21.39 20.94
N ASN A 238 13.41 -22.70 20.96
CA ASN A 238 12.57 -23.34 21.96
C ASN A 238 11.17 -22.71 22.11
N PHE A 239 10.58 -22.27 20.99
CA PHE A 239 9.23 -21.69 20.97
C PHE A 239 8.17 -22.76 21.23
N GLN A 240 7.17 -22.45 22.06
CA GLN A 240 6.11 -23.38 22.49
C GLN A 240 4.77 -23.07 21.82
N LYS A 241 4.50 -21.79 21.54
CA LYS A 241 3.29 -21.32 20.86
C LYS A 241 3.66 -20.52 19.62
N VAL A 242 3.26 -20.98 18.46
CA VAL A 242 3.64 -20.40 17.18
C VAL A 242 2.41 -19.90 16.45
N ALA A 243 2.36 -18.61 16.10
CA ALA A 243 1.32 -18.05 15.27
C ALA A 243 1.67 -18.23 13.78
N LEU A 244 0.74 -18.76 12.99
CA LEU A 244 0.89 -18.97 11.55
C LEU A 244 -0.04 -18.02 10.81
N GLN A 245 0.54 -17.12 10.00
CA GLN A 245 -0.22 -16.17 9.21
C GLN A 245 -0.15 -16.55 7.73
N PHE A 246 -1.30 -16.82 7.13
CA PHE A 246 -1.43 -17.13 5.71
C PHE A 246 -2.22 -16.01 5.00
N PRO A 247 -1.88 -15.69 3.75
CA PRO A 247 -2.76 -14.90 2.90
C PRO A 247 -3.96 -15.77 2.48
N ASP A 248 -5.05 -15.11 2.09
CA ASP A 248 -6.35 -15.76 1.82
C ASP A 248 -6.23 -16.90 0.78
N GLU A 249 -5.31 -16.79 -0.19
CA GLU A 249 -5.11 -17.81 -1.22
C GLU A 249 -4.41 -19.08 -0.71
N LEU A 250 -3.65 -18.99 0.39
CA LEU A 250 -2.90 -20.11 0.98
C LEU A 250 -3.59 -20.71 2.21
N LEU A 251 -4.75 -20.17 2.61
CA LEU A 251 -5.53 -20.70 3.74
C LEU A 251 -6.00 -22.14 3.51
N VAL A 252 -6.08 -22.61 2.26
CA VAL A 252 -6.47 -23.99 1.95
C VAL A 252 -5.50 -25.03 2.53
N ASP A 253 -4.22 -24.68 2.66
CA ASP A 253 -3.16 -25.58 3.11
C ASP A 253 -2.84 -25.43 4.61
N CYS A 254 -3.41 -24.44 5.29
CA CYS A 254 -3.00 -24.04 6.64
C CYS A 254 -3.09 -25.18 7.66
N VAL A 255 -4.10 -26.05 7.56
CA VAL A 255 -4.30 -27.19 8.45
C VAL A 255 -3.22 -28.24 8.25
N ALA A 256 -2.84 -28.50 7.00
CA ALA A 256 -1.79 -29.48 6.67
C ALA A 256 -0.42 -29.01 7.15
N VAL A 257 -0.10 -27.73 6.94
CA VAL A 257 1.15 -27.11 7.41
C VAL A 257 1.21 -27.10 8.94
N SER A 258 0.15 -26.66 9.61
CA SER A 258 0.03 -26.68 11.07
C SER A 258 0.28 -28.08 11.63
N ALA A 259 -0.42 -29.11 11.12
CA ALA A 259 -0.24 -30.48 11.59
C ALA A 259 1.19 -31.03 11.36
N ALA A 260 1.85 -30.63 10.28
CA ALA A 260 3.23 -31.02 10.01
C ALA A 260 4.21 -30.38 11.02
N LEU A 261 4.06 -29.09 11.30
CA LEU A 261 4.89 -28.36 12.27
C LEU A 261 4.72 -28.89 13.69
N GLU A 262 3.48 -29.14 14.14
CA GLU A 262 3.22 -29.66 15.49
C GLU A 262 3.84 -31.05 15.68
N ARG A 263 3.76 -31.91 14.65
CA ARG A 263 4.33 -33.26 14.67
C ARG A 263 5.86 -33.28 14.80
N GLU A 264 6.54 -32.30 14.22
CA GLU A 264 8.00 -32.26 14.16
C GLU A 264 8.65 -31.45 15.30
N THR A 265 7.95 -30.45 15.84
CA THR A 265 8.50 -29.52 16.84
C THR A 265 7.93 -29.67 18.26
N ASN A 266 6.81 -30.41 18.42
CA ASN A 266 5.97 -30.45 19.62
C ASN A 266 5.44 -29.08 20.09
N ALA A 267 5.68 -27.99 19.34
CA ALA A 267 5.10 -26.69 19.61
C ALA A 267 3.63 -26.69 19.21
N LYS A 268 2.81 -25.90 19.91
CA LYS A 268 1.41 -25.69 19.57
C LYS A 268 1.29 -24.56 18.55
N THR A 269 0.60 -24.82 17.45
CA THR A 269 0.41 -23.84 16.38
C THR A 269 -0.96 -23.18 16.46
N TYR A 270 -1.05 -21.93 16.03
CA TYR A 270 -2.27 -21.14 15.99
C TYR A 270 -2.38 -20.42 14.65
N ILE A 271 -3.40 -20.77 13.87
CA ILE A 271 -3.62 -20.19 12.55
C ILE A 271 -4.36 -18.86 12.71
N LEU A 272 -3.78 -17.78 12.19
CA LEU A 272 -4.42 -16.47 12.14
C LEU A 272 -5.40 -16.47 10.94
N GLY A 273 -6.69 -16.53 11.26
CA GLY A 273 -7.75 -16.74 10.25
C GLY A 273 -8.22 -15.49 9.51
N ASP A 274 -7.71 -14.30 9.83
CA ASP A 274 -8.08 -13.06 9.13
C ASP A 274 -6.83 -12.20 8.87
N THR A 275 -6.84 -11.51 7.74
CA THR A 275 -5.89 -10.46 7.40
C THR A 275 -6.53 -9.12 7.74
N THR A 276 -6.28 -8.59 8.95
CA THR A 276 -7.01 -7.44 9.50
C THR A 276 -6.90 -6.16 8.66
N TYR A 277 -5.76 -5.94 7.99
CA TYR A 277 -5.46 -4.71 7.25
C TYR A 277 -4.93 -4.95 5.83
N GLY A 278 -4.15 -6.01 5.63
CA GLY A 278 -3.62 -6.43 4.34
C GLY A 278 -2.84 -7.73 4.47
N SER A 279 -2.84 -8.56 3.43
CA SER A 279 -2.17 -9.87 3.45
C SER A 279 -0.64 -9.79 3.50
N CYS A 280 -0.06 -8.66 3.08
CA CYS A 280 1.39 -8.44 3.06
C CYS A 280 1.98 -7.97 4.40
N CYS A 281 1.15 -7.55 5.36
CA CYS A 281 1.57 -7.05 6.67
C CYS A 281 1.53 -8.15 7.72
N VAL A 282 2.44 -8.10 8.68
CA VAL A 282 2.46 -9.02 9.82
C VAL A 282 1.41 -8.59 10.85
N ASP A 283 0.57 -9.53 11.31
CA ASP A 283 -0.42 -9.25 12.35
C ASP A 283 0.12 -9.61 13.75
N GLU A 284 0.93 -8.69 14.31
CA GLU A 284 1.50 -8.86 15.65
C GLU A 284 0.42 -8.86 16.75
N VAL A 285 -0.67 -8.11 16.54
CA VAL A 285 -1.74 -7.96 17.56
C VAL A 285 -2.50 -9.27 17.73
N ALA A 286 -2.89 -9.92 16.64
CA ALA A 286 -3.57 -11.20 16.70
C ALA A 286 -2.68 -12.29 17.34
N ALA A 287 -1.39 -12.29 17.02
CA ALA A 287 -0.42 -13.21 17.62
C ALA A 287 -0.25 -12.95 19.14
N GLU A 288 -0.16 -11.68 19.56
CA GLU A 288 -0.08 -11.30 20.98
C GLU A 288 -1.32 -11.73 21.78
N HIS A 289 -2.52 -11.60 21.21
CA HIS A 289 -3.77 -12.02 21.88
C HIS A 289 -3.81 -13.52 22.19
N VAL A 290 -3.14 -14.34 21.38
CA VAL A 290 -3.02 -15.78 21.61
C VAL A 290 -1.85 -16.10 22.56
N GLY A 291 -1.00 -15.11 22.85
CA GLY A 291 0.24 -15.26 23.61
C GLY A 291 1.23 -16.15 22.87
N ALA A 292 1.39 -15.93 21.56
CA ALA A 292 2.38 -16.64 20.74
C ALA A 292 3.80 -16.14 21.06
N ASP A 293 4.77 -17.04 21.00
CA ASP A 293 6.19 -16.76 21.21
C ASP A 293 6.86 -16.24 19.93
N CYS A 294 6.32 -16.59 18.76
CA CYS A 294 6.79 -16.13 17.45
C CYS A 294 5.69 -16.18 16.40
N ILE A 295 5.94 -15.52 15.27
CA ILE A 295 5.07 -15.49 14.09
C ILE A 295 5.82 -16.07 12.89
N VAL A 296 5.15 -16.96 12.14
CA VAL A 296 5.57 -17.38 10.82
C VAL A 296 4.61 -16.79 9.79
N HIS A 297 5.13 -15.92 8.92
CA HIS A 297 4.35 -15.21 7.90
C HIS A 297 4.61 -15.80 6.52
N TYR A 298 3.57 -16.37 5.91
CA TYR A 298 3.65 -17.05 4.62
C TYR A 298 3.28 -16.14 3.46
N GLY A 299 3.92 -16.35 2.31
CA GLY A 299 3.60 -15.67 1.05
C GLY A 299 4.22 -14.29 0.89
N ARG A 300 3.53 -13.41 0.16
CA ARG A 300 4.03 -12.06 -0.16
C ARG A 300 4.11 -11.21 1.10
N SER A 301 5.14 -10.36 1.19
CA SER A 301 5.27 -9.41 2.28
C SER A 301 5.75 -8.04 1.80
N CYS A 302 5.24 -7.00 2.47
CA CYS A 302 5.70 -5.62 2.30
C CYS A 302 7.01 -5.33 3.05
N LEU A 303 7.52 -6.30 3.84
CA LEU A 303 8.76 -6.22 4.61
C LEU A 303 8.83 -5.02 5.57
N SER A 304 7.66 -4.48 5.95
CA SER A 304 7.61 -3.41 6.93
C SER A 304 8.13 -3.91 8.28
N PRO A 305 8.93 -3.10 9.00
CA PRO A 305 9.53 -3.52 10.25
C PRO A 305 8.46 -3.79 11.31
N SER A 306 8.65 -4.89 12.04
CA SER A 306 7.80 -5.36 13.14
C SER A 306 8.62 -5.37 14.42
N GLY A 307 8.03 -5.15 15.59
CA GLY A 307 8.80 -4.83 16.80
C GLY A 307 8.50 -5.69 18.02
N ARG A 308 7.38 -6.41 18.03
CA ARG A 308 6.81 -7.01 19.24
C ARG A 308 7.19 -8.47 19.41
N LEU A 309 7.17 -9.23 18.31
CA LEU A 309 7.41 -10.67 18.35
C LEU A 309 8.52 -11.13 17.40
N PRO A 310 9.24 -12.22 17.71
CA PRO A 310 10.12 -12.89 16.77
C PRO A 310 9.36 -13.30 15.51
N LEU A 311 9.98 -13.14 14.35
CA LEU A 311 9.30 -13.27 13.06
C LEU A 311 10.16 -14.05 12.06
N MET A 312 9.54 -15.03 11.41
CA MET A 312 10.10 -15.71 10.25
C MET A 312 9.18 -15.52 9.04
N TYR A 313 9.75 -15.04 7.94
CA TYR A 313 9.08 -15.04 6.65
C TYR A 313 9.32 -16.34 5.87
N VAL A 314 8.27 -16.83 5.24
CA VAL A 314 8.32 -17.91 4.26
C VAL A 314 7.66 -17.42 2.98
N PHE A 315 8.46 -16.88 2.05
CA PHE A 315 7.94 -16.23 0.85
C PHE A 315 7.34 -17.18 -0.20
N GLY A 316 7.59 -18.48 -0.07
CA GLY A 316 7.33 -19.46 -1.12
C GLY A 316 8.35 -19.39 -2.26
N ARG A 317 8.19 -20.26 -3.26
CA ARG A 317 9.07 -20.35 -4.44
C ARG A 317 8.24 -20.39 -5.71
N ARG A 318 7.85 -19.22 -6.22
CA ARG A 318 7.09 -19.15 -7.48
C ARG A 318 7.97 -19.51 -8.67
N PRO A 319 7.46 -20.28 -9.65
CA PRO A 319 8.27 -20.68 -10.79
C PRO A 319 8.70 -19.46 -11.62
N ILE A 320 9.94 -19.48 -12.09
CA ILE A 320 10.49 -18.46 -12.98
C ILE A 320 11.55 -19.07 -13.90
N ASN A 321 11.48 -18.74 -15.19
CA ASN A 321 12.54 -19.08 -16.13
C ASN A 321 13.62 -17.99 -16.12
N VAL A 322 14.71 -18.27 -15.41
CA VAL A 322 15.83 -17.32 -15.22
C VAL A 322 16.55 -16.99 -16.54
N GLN A 323 16.52 -17.89 -17.52
CA GLN A 323 17.11 -17.64 -18.84
C GLN A 323 16.29 -16.64 -19.66
N GLU A 324 14.97 -16.79 -19.64
CA GLU A 324 14.06 -15.83 -20.30
C GLU A 324 14.12 -14.46 -19.61
N CYS A 325 14.16 -14.44 -18.27
CA CYS A 325 14.38 -13.21 -17.51
C CYS A 325 15.69 -12.51 -17.90
N ALA A 326 16.78 -13.26 -18.06
CA ALA A 326 18.06 -12.71 -18.51
C ALA A 326 18.04 -12.27 -19.97
N ALA A 327 17.32 -12.96 -20.85
CA ALA A 327 17.13 -12.53 -22.23
C ALA A 327 16.38 -11.19 -22.31
N ALA A 328 15.25 -11.09 -21.58
CA ALA A 328 14.47 -9.87 -21.47
C ALA A 328 15.27 -8.70 -20.88
N PHE A 329 16.10 -8.96 -19.86
CA PHE A 329 17.00 -7.97 -19.29
C PHE A 329 17.99 -7.43 -20.35
N ARG A 330 18.63 -8.31 -21.13
CA ARG A 330 19.58 -7.92 -22.18
C ARG A 330 18.91 -7.12 -23.30
N GLU A 331 17.66 -7.43 -23.62
CA GLU A 331 16.87 -6.68 -24.60
C GLU A 331 16.55 -5.27 -24.12
N LEU A 332 16.16 -5.11 -22.85
CA LEU A 332 15.84 -3.80 -22.25
C LEU A 332 17.09 -2.97 -21.96
N TYR A 333 18.21 -3.61 -21.64
CA TYR A 333 19.49 -2.98 -21.32
C TYR A 333 20.60 -3.52 -22.22
N PRO A 334 20.64 -3.13 -23.51
CA PRO A 334 21.64 -3.63 -24.46
C PRO A 334 23.06 -3.15 -24.15
N ASP A 335 23.19 -2.03 -23.44
CA ASP A 335 24.47 -1.49 -22.98
C ASP A 335 24.91 -2.16 -21.67
N GLN A 336 26.04 -2.86 -21.71
CA GLN A 336 26.62 -3.61 -20.59
C GLN A 336 27.20 -2.73 -19.49
N GLU A 337 27.57 -1.48 -19.81
CA GLU A 337 28.08 -0.51 -18.83
C GLU A 337 26.95 0.25 -18.12
N SER A 338 25.69 0.02 -18.50
CA SER A 338 24.56 0.67 -17.86
C SER A 338 24.47 0.30 -16.37
N HIS A 339 24.22 1.32 -15.54
CA HIS A 339 24.00 1.18 -14.11
C HIS A 339 22.55 0.75 -13.87
N VAL A 340 22.36 -0.48 -13.40
CA VAL A 340 21.02 -1.06 -13.23
C VAL A 340 20.88 -1.65 -11.83
N ILE A 341 19.83 -1.26 -11.09
CA ILE A 341 19.45 -1.86 -9.81
C ILE A 341 18.37 -2.91 -10.08
N ILE A 342 18.59 -4.12 -9.58
CA ILE A 342 17.67 -5.25 -9.74
C ILE A 342 16.84 -5.41 -8.47
N LEU A 343 15.54 -5.21 -8.64
CA LEU A 343 14.47 -5.36 -7.67
C LEU A 343 13.63 -6.59 -8.04
N TYR A 344 12.95 -7.20 -7.07
CA TYR A 344 12.15 -8.40 -7.33
C TYR A 344 11.05 -8.59 -6.29
N ASP A 345 9.94 -9.22 -6.66
CA ASP A 345 8.96 -9.70 -5.67
C ASP A 345 9.62 -10.74 -4.75
N VAL A 346 9.32 -10.69 -3.44
CA VAL A 346 9.93 -11.58 -2.43
C VAL A 346 9.76 -13.07 -2.75
N THR A 347 8.69 -13.42 -3.48
CA THR A 347 8.40 -14.79 -3.94
C THR A 347 9.44 -15.37 -4.92
N TYR A 348 10.24 -14.52 -5.58
CA TYR A 348 11.29 -14.92 -6.51
C TYR A 348 12.71 -14.89 -5.90
N LEU A 349 12.84 -14.64 -4.59
CA LEU A 349 14.14 -14.59 -3.90
C LEU A 349 15.04 -15.80 -4.23
N HIS A 350 14.45 -17.00 -4.25
CA HIS A 350 15.16 -18.26 -4.50
C HIS A 350 15.88 -18.33 -5.85
N ALA A 351 15.45 -17.56 -6.85
CA ALA A 351 16.00 -17.58 -8.21
C ALA A 351 17.02 -16.46 -8.47
N MET A 352 17.18 -15.51 -7.54
CA MET A 352 18.01 -14.32 -7.77
C MET A 352 19.52 -14.66 -7.77
N ASP A 353 19.94 -15.69 -7.04
CA ASP A 353 21.33 -16.17 -7.07
C ASP A 353 21.71 -16.73 -8.46
N ASP A 354 20.79 -17.47 -9.11
CA ASP A 354 20.96 -17.92 -10.49
C ASP A 354 20.99 -16.74 -11.45
N PHE A 355 20.11 -15.77 -11.26
CA PHE A 355 20.02 -14.60 -12.11
C PHE A 355 21.29 -13.74 -12.03
N GLN A 356 21.83 -13.53 -10.82
CA GLN A 356 23.11 -12.85 -10.62
C GLN A 356 24.25 -13.60 -11.29
N ARG A 357 24.30 -14.93 -11.21
CA ARG A 357 25.34 -15.73 -11.90
C ARG A 357 25.29 -15.59 -13.42
N LEU A 358 24.10 -15.45 -14.01
CA LEU A 358 23.96 -15.27 -15.47
C LEU A 358 24.33 -13.85 -15.95
N LEU A 359 24.17 -12.84 -15.10
CA LEU A 359 24.44 -11.44 -15.45
C LEU A 359 25.81 -10.95 -15.00
N GLY A 360 26.36 -11.46 -13.90
CA GLY A 360 27.52 -10.88 -13.20
C GLY A 360 28.76 -10.72 -14.06
N ASP A 361 29.03 -11.65 -14.98
CA ASP A 361 30.19 -11.58 -15.88
C ASP A 361 29.98 -10.59 -17.04
N LEU A 362 28.72 -10.27 -17.37
CA LEU A 362 28.35 -9.46 -18.54
C LEU A 362 27.96 -8.02 -18.18
N TYR A 363 27.50 -7.79 -16.95
CA TYR A 363 27.00 -6.50 -16.47
C TYR A 363 27.65 -6.15 -15.12
N PRO A 364 28.87 -5.59 -15.11
CA PRO A 364 29.62 -5.30 -13.88
C PRO A 364 28.97 -4.18 -13.04
N ASN A 365 28.06 -3.40 -13.64
CA ASN A 365 27.35 -2.28 -13.01
C ASN A 365 25.93 -2.65 -12.56
N ALA A 366 25.51 -3.92 -12.71
CA ALA A 366 24.24 -4.41 -12.21
C ALA A 366 24.33 -4.71 -10.70
N VAL A 367 23.46 -4.07 -9.91
CA VAL A 367 23.42 -4.21 -8.45
C VAL A 367 22.14 -4.91 -8.04
N PHE A 368 22.25 -6.04 -7.36
CA PHE A 368 21.10 -6.78 -6.85
C PHE A 368 20.69 -6.26 -5.47
N SER A 369 19.38 -6.05 -5.27
CA SER A 369 18.85 -5.74 -3.96
C SER A 369 18.86 -6.96 -3.04
N VAL A 370 19.30 -6.77 -1.80
CA VAL A 370 19.29 -7.78 -0.75
C VAL A 370 18.12 -7.50 0.18
N LEU A 371 17.37 -8.53 0.54
CA LEU A 371 16.30 -8.42 1.51
C LEU A 371 16.90 -8.32 2.92
N ARG A 372 16.65 -7.20 3.59
CA ARG A 372 17.09 -6.94 4.97
C ARG A 372 15.88 -6.45 5.76
N VAL A 373 15.44 -7.25 6.72
CA VAL A 373 14.28 -6.93 7.55
C VAL A 373 14.70 -6.77 9.00
N ALA A 374 14.22 -5.71 9.62
CA ALA A 374 14.34 -5.51 11.06
C ALA A 374 13.11 -6.10 11.76
N HIS A 375 13.35 -6.95 12.76
CA HIS A 375 12.32 -7.40 13.69
C HIS A 375 12.84 -7.39 15.14
N SER A 376 12.01 -7.81 16.09
CA SER A 376 12.29 -7.77 17.54
C SER A 376 13.63 -8.40 17.97
N GLN A 377 14.13 -9.41 17.25
CA GLN A 377 15.40 -10.09 17.51
C GLN A 377 16.61 -9.48 16.79
N GLY A 378 16.43 -8.38 16.06
CA GLY A 378 17.48 -7.68 15.32
C GLY A 378 17.24 -7.69 13.81
N GLN A 379 18.34 -7.69 13.05
CA GLN A 379 18.29 -7.58 11.60
C GLN A 379 18.61 -8.91 10.96
N VAL A 380 17.71 -9.37 10.08
CA VAL A 380 17.85 -10.63 9.35
C VAL A 380 17.96 -10.35 7.86
N TYR A 381 18.95 -11.00 7.25
CA TYR A 381 19.17 -11.01 5.81
C TYR A 381 18.58 -12.28 5.22
N TYR A 382 17.84 -12.15 4.12
CA TYR A 382 17.29 -13.29 3.39
C TYR A 382 18.02 -13.48 2.06
N GLY A 383 18.31 -14.75 1.74
CA GLY A 383 19.03 -15.16 0.52
C GLY A 383 20.55 -15.26 0.71
N SER A 384 21.24 -15.74 -0.34
CA SER A 384 22.70 -15.88 -0.36
C SER A 384 23.41 -14.67 -0.97
N LEU A 385 22.65 -13.78 -1.61
CA LEU A 385 23.13 -12.56 -2.23
C LEU A 385 23.94 -11.73 -1.21
N LYS A 386 25.25 -11.66 -1.44
CA LYS A 386 26.11 -10.76 -0.68
C LYS A 386 26.05 -9.38 -1.29
N GLU A 387 25.96 -8.38 -0.43
CA GLU A 387 26.12 -6.98 -0.80
C GLU A 387 27.44 -6.79 -1.55
N SER A 388 27.39 -6.41 -2.82
CA SER A 388 28.55 -5.96 -3.60
C SER A 388 28.82 -4.48 -3.28
N ILE A 389 29.17 -4.19 -2.03
CA ILE A 389 29.37 -2.82 -1.55
C ILE A 389 30.83 -2.65 -1.18
N ASN A 390 31.54 -1.76 -1.87
CA ASN A 390 32.85 -1.30 -1.41
C ASN A 390 32.67 -0.36 -0.23
N SER A 391 33.69 -0.21 0.62
CA SER A 391 33.63 0.68 1.79
C SER A 391 33.33 2.14 1.46
N ASP A 392 33.58 2.56 0.21
CA ASP A 392 33.40 3.93 -0.28
C ASP A 392 32.05 4.15 -0.99
N ASP A 393 31.26 3.08 -1.19
CA ASP A 393 29.97 3.15 -1.89
C ASP A 393 28.85 3.56 -0.92
N GLY A 394 27.91 4.38 -1.41
CA GLY A 394 26.70 4.76 -0.68
C GLY A 394 25.78 3.56 -0.49
N ARG A 395 25.09 3.50 0.65
CA ARG A 395 24.12 2.42 0.94
C ARG A 395 22.72 2.99 0.98
N VAL A 396 21.81 2.37 0.24
CA VAL A 396 20.38 2.71 0.27
C VAL A 396 19.64 1.58 0.97
N HIS A 397 18.83 1.94 1.96
CA HIS A 397 17.93 1.02 2.64
C HIS A 397 16.50 1.53 2.53
N LYS A 398 15.64 0.79 1.83
CA LYS A 398 14.23 1.16 1.65
C LYS A 398 13.35 -0.06 1.37
N PHE A 399 12.13 -0.09 1.89
CA PHE A 399 11.16 -1.18 1.68
C PHE A 399 11.68 -2.58 2.02
N GLY A 400 12.44 -2.70 3.12
CA GLY A 400 13.08 -3.96 3.53
C GLY A 400 14.16 -4.45 2.57
N ARG A 401 14.70 -3.55 1.73
CA ARG A 401 15.73 -3.86 0.72
C ARG A 401 16.93 -2.98 0.92
N GLN A 402 18.11 -3.54 0.66
CA GLN A 402 19.37 -2.83 0.68
C GLN A 402 20.16 -3.07 -0.59
N PHE A 403 20.74 -2.01 -1.15
CA PHE A 403 21.64 -2.07 -2.29
C PHE A 403 22.68 -0.94 -2.22
N GLY A 404 23.81 -1.15 -2.92
CA GLY A 404 24.89 -0.18 -3.02
C GLY A 404 24.72 0.76 -4.20
N VAL A 405 25.11 2.02 -4.02
CA VAL A 405 25.23 3.04 -5.06
C VAL A 405 26.69 3.47 -5.12
N LYS A 406 27.29 3.46 -6.31
CA LYS A 406 28.71 3.78 -6.46
C LYS A 406 29.02 5.19 -5.98
N SER A 407 30.21 5.38 -5.38
CA SER A 407 30.68 6.69 -4.92
C SER A 407 30.53 7.78 -5.98
N GLY A 408 29.95 8.92 -5.59
CA GLY A 408 29.69 10.07 -6.48
C GLY A 408 28.47 9.94 -7.39
N LYS A 409 27.70 8.84 -7.31
CA LYS A 409 26.41 8.68 -8.00
C LYS A 409 25.24 8.72 -7.03
N SER A 410 24.09 9.16 -7.54
CA SER A 410 22.79 9.09 -6.89
C SER A 410 22.00 7.87 -7.37
N VAL A 411 20.91 7.55 -6.69
CA VAL A 411 19.97 6.51 -7.15
C VAL A 411 19.35 6.87 -8.51
N GLU A 412 19.18 8.16 -8.78
CA GLU A 412 18.58 8.67 -10.02
C GLU A 412 19.46 8.41 -11.26
N ASP A 413 20.77 8.18 -11.05
CA ASP A 413 21.71 7.82 -12.12
C ASP A 413 21.59 6.34 -12.56
N TYR A 414 20.79 5.55 -11.85
CA TYR A 414 20.57 4.13 -12.12
C TYR A 414 19.21 3.90 -12.79
N ARG A 415 19.16 2.91 -13.67
CA ARG A 415 17.90 2.32 -14.14
C ARG A 415 17.46 1.23 -13.18
N MET A 416 16.15 0.99 -13.08
CA MET A 416 15.57 -0.02 -12.21
C MET A 416 15.03 -1.16 -13.05
N PHE A 417 15.34 -2.40 -12.70
CA PHE A 417 14.75 -3.60 -13.31
C PHE A 417 14.03 -4.42 -12.24
N TYR A 418 12.73 -4.64 -12.42
CA TYR A 418 11.89 -5.37 -11.46
C TYR A 418 11.51 -6.76 -11.99
N VAL A 419 11.78 -7.80 -11.21
CA VAL A 419 11.35 -9.17 -11.51
C VAL A 419 10.08 -9.49 -10.71
N GLY A 420 8.96 -9.60 -11.42
CA GLY A 420 7.68 -9.97 -10.86
C GLY A 420 6.51 -9.40 -11.64
N ARG A 421 5.31 -9.90 -11.32
CA ARG A 421 4.05 -9.42 -11.90
C ARG A 421 3.80 -7.95 -11.51
N GLU A 422 3.05 -7.25 -12.35
CA GLU A 422 2.47 -5.94 -12.02
C GLU A 422 1.59 -6.03 -10.75
N GLY A 423 1.80 -5.09 -9.82
CA GLY A 423 1.08 -5.05 -8.57
C GLY A 423 1.57 -3.95 -7.64
N LEU A 424 1.11 -3.99 -6.40
CA LEU A 424 1.35 -2.94 -5.41
C LEU A 424 2.84 -2.67 -5.14
N THR A 425 3.67 -3.71 -5.10
CA THR A 425 5.12 -3.59 -4.89
C THR A 425 5.80 -2.78 -6.02
N LEU A 426 5.51 -3.12 -7.28
CA LEU A 426 6.05 -2.40 -8.44
C LEU A 426 5.54 -0.95 -8.49
N THR A 427 4.23 -0.75 -8.28
CA THR A 427 3.63 0.59 -8.23
C THR A 427 4.26 1.45 -7.13
N ASN A 428 4.50 0.88 -5.95
CA ASN A 428 5.15 1.56 -4.84
C ASN A 428 6.59 2.01 -5.20
N PHE A 429 7.36 1.12 -5.83
CA PHE A 429 8.72 1.45 -6.30
C PHE A 429 8.72 2.54 -7.36
N MET A 430 7.84 2.44 -8.35
CA MET A 430 7.72 3.43 -9.43
C MET A 430 7.26 4.80 -8.90
N MET A 431 6.38 4.85 -7.90
CA MET A 431 5.94 6.11 -7.29
C MET A 431 7.05 6.76 -6.47
N THR A 432 7.81 5.97 -5.71
CA THR A 432 8.88 6.46 -4.84
C THR A 432 10.13 6.87 -5.62
N TRP A 433 10.55 6.05 -6.59
CA TRP A 433 11.70 6.31 -7.46
C TRP A 433 11.23 6.84 -8.82
N ASN A 434 10.28 7.77 -8.82
CA ASN A 434 9.60 8.27 -10.03
C ASN A 434 10.51 8.99 -11.05
N ARG A 435 11.74 9.35 -10.67
CA ARG A 435 12.78 9.90 -11.55
C ARG A 435 13.62 8.83 -12.25
N CYS A 436 13.57 7.58 -11.79
CA CYS A 436 14.32 6.47 -12.37
C CYS A 436 13.53 5.83 -13.54
N ALA A 437 14.24 5.36 -14.57
CA ALA A 437 13.63 4.57 -15.63
C ALA A 437 13.43 3.12 -15.17
N PHE A 438 12.23 2.56 -15.39
CA PHE A 438 11.88 1.21 -14.98
C PHE A 438 11.74 0.25 -16.17
N GLY A 439 12.32 -0.93 -16.04
CA GLY A 439 11.97 -2.13 -16.80
C GLY A 439 11.39 -3.17 -15.86
N SER A 440 10.43 -3.96 -16.32
CA SER A 440 9.87 -5.08 -15.57
C SER A 440 9.97 -6.37 -16.37
N PHE A 441 10.02 -7.50 -15.68
CA PHE A 441 9.85 -8.81 -16.26
C PHE A 441 8.77 -9.55 -15.49
N ASP A 442 7.74 -9.99 -16.21
CA ASP A 442 6.61 -10.72 -15.66
C ASP A 442 6.83 -12.23 -15.86
N PRO A 443 7.11 -13.00 -14.78
CA PRO A 443 7.42 -14.43 -14.90
C PRO A 443 6.24 -15.29 -15.33
N ASP A 444 4.99 -14.81 -15.15
CA ASP A 444 3.80 -15.57 -15.55
C ASP A 444 3.58 -15.48 -17.07
N THR A 445 3.98 -14.38 -17.69
CA THR A 445 3.86 -14.18 -19.15
C THR A 445 5.18 -14.32 -19.90
N SER A 446 6.31 -14.44 -19.19
CA SER A 446 7.67 -14.43 -19.74
C SER A 446 7.97 -13.22 -20.61
N THR A 447 7.40 -12.05 -20.28
CA THR A 447 7.59 -10.83 -21.07
C THR A 447 8.33 -9.75 -20.30
N GLY A 448 9.36 -9.18 -20.93
CA GLY A 448 10.02 -7.96 -20.49
C GLY A 448 9.31 -6.73 -21.04
N ARG A 449 9.12 -5.70 -20.21
CA ARG A 449 8.45 -4.47 -20.60
C ARG A 449 9.21 -3.26 -20.07
N ALA A 450 9.36 -2.23 -20.91
CA ALA A 450 9.78 -0.92 -20.44
C ALA A 450 8.56 -0.21 -19.85
N GLU A 451 8.62 0.10 -18.56
CA GLU A 451 7.53 0.78 -17.86
C GLU A 451 7.61 2.28 -18.20
N SER A 452 6.63 2.78 -18.95
CA SER A 452 6.59 4.18 -19.39
C SER A 452 5.34 4.93 -18.91
N ILE A 453 5.57 6.06 -18.25
CA ILE A 453 4.73 7.25 -18.07
C ILE A 453 3.20 7.03 -17.92
N ASN A 454 2.79 6.30 -16.89
CA ASN A 454 1.52 6.56 -16.19
C ASN A 454 1.74 7.21 -14.80
N ILE A 455 3.01 7.35 -14.39
CA ILE A 455 3.41 7.91 -13.09
C ILE A 455 3.04 9.39 -13.01
N ASN A 456 3.32 10.21 -14.03
CA ASN A 456 2.96 11.63 -14.02
C ASN A 456 1.45 11.84 -13.85
N LYS A 457 0.62 11.01 -14.51
CA LYS A 457 -0.83 11.05 -14.34
C LYS A 457 -1.23 10.66 -12.92
N ALA A 458 -0.60 9.63 -12.34
CA ALA A 458 -0.82 9.23 -10.97
C ALA A 458 -0.40 10.33 -9.98
N LEU A 459 0.79 10.92 -10.14
CA LEU A 459 1.29 12.04 -9.33
C LEU A 459 0.38 13.26 -9.43
N MET A 460 -0.14 13.60 -10.62
CA MET A 460 -1.10 14.70 -10.77
C MET A 460 -2.43 14.42 -10.07
N LYS A 461 -2.92 13.17 -10.10
CA LYS A 461 -4.10 12.77 -9.28
C LYS A 461 -3.81 12.91 -7.79
N ARG A 462 -2.61 12.54 -7.33
CA ARG A 462 -2.19 12.70 -5.94
C ARG A 462 -2.05 14.17 -5.54
N TYR A 463 -1.50 15.01 -6.43
CA TYR A 463 -1.43 16.46 -6.24
C TYR A 463 -2.82 17.09 -6.12
N TYR A 464 -3.79 16.66 -6.92
CA TYR A 464 -5.19 17.06 -6.75
C TYR A 464 -5.73 16.68 -5.36
N ALA A 465 -5.40 15.48 -4.86
CA ALA A 465 -5.81 15.04 -3.52
C ALA A 465 -5.15 15.88 -2.41
N ILE A 466 -3.90 16.31 -2.57
CA ILE A 466 -3.22 17.27 -1.68
C ILE A 466 -3.97 18.60 -1.66
N GLU A 467 -4.33 19.15 -2.82
CA GLU A 467 -5.10 20.40 -2.89
C GLU A 467 -6.46 20.28 -2.21
N ARG A 468 -7.13 19.12 -2.34
CA ARG A 468 -8.35 18.82 -1.57
C ARG A 468 -8.10 18.75 -0.06
N ALA A 469 -6.96 18.23 0.38
CA ALA A 469 -6.58 18.20 1.79
C ALA A 469 -6.26 19.61 2.33
N LYS A 470 -5.68 20.49 1.52
CA LYS A 470 -5.50 21.91 1.86
C LYS A 470 -6.84 22.63 2.06
N ASP A 471 -7.85 22.32 1.26
CA ASP A 471 -9.22 22.87 1.40
C ASP A 471 -10.03 22.29 2.58
N ALA A 472 -9.64 21.14 3.12
CA ALA A 472 -10.41 20.43 4.15
C ALA A 472 -10.39 21.14 5.50
N ASN A 473 -11.51 21.14 6.23
CA ASN A 473 -11.57 21.65 7.61
C ASN A 473 -11.50 20.51 8.63
N VAL A 474 -12.10 19.36 8.30
CA VAL A 474 -12.16 18.18 9.17
C VAL A 474 -11.47 17.00 8.51
N VAL A 475 -10.47 16.44 9.20
CA VAL A 475 -9.61 15.36 8.73
C VAL A 475 -9.88 14.09 9.54
N GLY A 476 -10.09 12.97 8.87
CA GLY A 476 -10.18 11.65 9.49
C GLY A 476 -8.89 10.85 9.37
N ILE A 477 -8.21 10.59 10.48
CA ILE A 477 -7.00 9.75 10.52
C ILE A 477 -7.43 8.29 10.59
N LEU A 478 -7.20 7.55 9.51
CA LEU A 478 -7.50 6.12 9.38
C LEU A 478 -6.28 5.29 9.77
N VAL A 479 -6.43 4.48 10.81
CA VAL A 479 -5.42 3.51 11.22
C VAL A 479 -5.61 2.25 10.39
N GLY A 480 -4.80 2.12 9.34
CA GLY A 480 -4.75 0.99 8.41
C GLY A 480 -3.62 0.00 8.70
N THR A 481 -2.96 0.10 9.85
CA THR A 481 -1.94 -0.86 10.31
C THR A 481 -1.82 -0.83 11.83
N LEU A 482 -1.56 -1.99 12.43
CA LEU A 482 -1.18 -2.13 13.85
C LEU A 482 0.15 -2.86 14.06
N GLY A 483 0.70 -3.48 13.01
CA GLY A 483 1.93 -4.27 13.06
C GLY A 483 3.15 -3.59 12.44
N VAL A 484 3.00 -2.40 11.86
CA VAL A 484 4.13 -1.61 11.34
C VAL A 484 4.70 -0.76 12.49
N ALA A 485 6.02 -0.78 12.68
CA ALA A 485 6.68 0.02 13.70
C ALA A 485 6.38 1.53 13.56
N ASN A 486 6.39 2.24 14.69
CA ASN A 486 6.24 3.71 14.77
C ASN A 486 4.94 4.31 14.20
N TYR A 487 3.91 3.49 13.93
CA TYR A 487 2.62 4.00 13.44
C TYR A 487 1.94 4.97 14.43
N LEU A 488 2.14 4.80 15.75
CA LEU A 488 1.62 5.74 16.75
C LEU A 488 2.33 7.10 16.69
N SER A 489 3.65 7.09 16.45
CA SER A 489 4.46 8.31 16.35
C SER A 489 4.01 9.17 15.17
N ILE A 490 3.75 8.56 14.02
CA ILE A 490 3.24 9.31 12.86
C ILE A 490 1.82 9.84 13.10
N ILE A 491 0.96 9.09 13.81
CA ILE A 491 -0.38 9.59 14.13
C ILE A 491 -0.30 10.82 15.04
N GLU A 492 0.62 10.84 16.01
CA GLU A 492 0.81 12.00 16.88
C GLU A 492 1.37 13.21 16.10
N GLN A 493 2.36 12.98 15.23
CA GLN A 493 2.88 13.99 14.30
C GLN A 493 1.78 14.55 13.38
N LEU A 494 0.91 13.69 12.84
CA LEU A 494 -0.23 14.10 12.00
C LEU A 494 -1.23 14.95 12.77
N LYS A 495 -1.63 14.53 13.99
CA LYS A 495 -2.53 15.34 14.83
C LYS A 495 -1.96 16.72 15.08
N GLU A 496 -0.67 16.80 15.41
CA GLU A 496 -0.01 18.07 15.67
C GLU A 496 0.06 18.95 14.40
N SER A 497 0.42 18.37 13.25
CA SER A 497 0.44 19.05 11.96
C SER A 497 -0.95 19.60 11.56
N ILE A 498 -1.99 18.77 11.68
CA ILE A 498 -3.38 19.14 11.37
C ILE A 498 -3.87 20.23 12.33
N ARG A 499 -3.54 20.13 13.63
CA ARG A 499 -3.89 21.12 14.65
C ARG A 499 -3.21 22.47 14.38
N LYS A 500 -1.90 22.47 14.06
CA LYS A 500 -1.15 23.68 13.69
C LYS A 500 -1.69 24.35 12.44
N ALA A 501 -2.22 23.57 11.49
CA ALA A 501 -2.90 24.08 10.30
C ALA A 501 -4.35 24.57 10.55
N GLY A 502 -4.81 24.59 11.81
CA GLY A 502 -6.15 25.09 12.18
C GLY A 502 -7.30 24.14 11.82
N LYS A 503 -7.01 22.87 11.55
CA LYS A 503 -7.99 21.85 11.13
C LYS A 503 -8.35 20.93 12.31
N LYS A 504 -9.52 20.30 12.26
CA LYS A 504 -9.96 19.30 13.26
C LYS A 504 -9.57 17.91 12.81
N SER A 505 -9.06 17.06 13.71
CA SER A 505 -8.71 15.66 13.41
C SER A 505 -9.50 14.67 14.26
N TYR A 506 -10.01 13.59 13.66
CA TYR A 506 -10.61 12.45 14.34
C TYR A 506 -9.89 11.15 13.97
N MET A 507 -9.62 10.27 14.95
CA MET A 507 -8.97 8.98 14.70
C MET A 507 -10.00 7.88 14.54
N PHE A 508 -9.81 7.03 13.53
CA PHE A 508 -10.63 5.87 13.26
C PHE A 508 -9.77 4.61 13.16
N ALA A 509 -10.06 3.60 13.98
CA ALA A 509 -9.47 2.28 13.87
C ALA A 509 -10.53 1.30 13.36
N MET A 510 -10.47 0.94 12.07
CA MET A 510 -11.54 0.16 11.43
C MET A 510 -11.08 -0.92 10.43
N GLY A 511 -10.04 -1.69 10.76
CA GLY A 511 -9.60 -2.86 9.98
C GLY A 511 -9.46 -2.59 8.47
N LYS A 512 -9.81 -3.57 7.63
CA LYS A 512 -9.96 -3.42 6.17
C LYS A 512 -10.96 -2.31 5.83
N ILE A 513 -10.49 -1.29 5.11
CA ILE A 513 -11.28 -0.12 4.72
C ILE A 513 -12.20 -0.50 3.55
N ASN A 514 -13.43 -0.01 3.58
CA ASN A 514 -14.36 -0.13 2.45
C ASN A 514 -15.21 1.14 2.32
N VAL A 515 -15.83 1.33 1.16
CA VAL A 515 -16.63 2.52 0.83
C VAL A 515 -17.77 2.71 1.84
N SER A 516 -18.45 1.62 2.21
CA SER A 516 -19.59 1.65 3.14
C SER A 516 -19.20 2.13 4.55
N LYS A 517 -18.01 1.76 5.05
CA LYS A 517 -17.49 2.18 6.35
C LYS A 517 -17.22 3.68 6.37
N LEU A 518 -16.56 4.20 5.32
CA LEU A 518 -16.21 5.63 5.24
C LEU A 518 -17.43 6.52 4.95
N ALA A 519 -18.44 6.01 4.25
CA ALA A 519 -19.65 6.75 3.92
C ALA A 519 -20.48 7.16 5.15
N ASN A 520 -20.28 6.51 6.30
CA ASN A 520 -21.01 6.80 7.54
C ASN A 520 -20.58 8.11 8.22
N PHE A 521 -19.46 8.72 7.83
CA PHE A 521 -18.96 9.95 8.44
C PHE A 521 -18.96 11.09 7.40
N LEU A 522 -20.09 11.77 7.30
CA LEU A 522 -20.32 12.84 6.31
C LEU A 522 -19.57 14.14 6.67
N GLU A 523 -19.29 14.33 7.96
CA GLU A 523 -18.58 15.47 8.53
C GLU A 523 -17.09 15.48 8.20
N ILE A 524 -16.54 14.36 7.72
CA ILE A 524 -15.14 14.27 7.31
C ILE A 524 -14.99 14.78 5.87
N ASP A 525 -14.07 15.72 5.66
CA ASP A 525 -13.78 16.29 4.35
C ASP A 525 -12.75 15.46 3.58
N VAL A 526 -11.74 14.94 4.29
CA VAL A 526 -10.63 14.15 3.76
C VAL A 526 -10.18 13.11 4.80
N TYR A 527 -9.76 11.94 4.32
CA TYR A 527 -9.18 10.90 5.16
C TYR A 527 -7.68 10.79 4.93
N VAL A 528 -6.91 10.53 6.00
CA VAL A 528 -5.48 10.26 5.94
C VAL A 528 -5.27 8.80 6.33
N LEU A 529 -4.75 7.98 5.41
CA LEU A 529 -4.52 6.56 5.65
C LEU A 529 -3.10 6.31 6.16
N VAL A 530 -2.99 5.91 7.43
CA VAL A 530 -1.74 5.39 8.00
C VAL A 530 -1.69 3.89 7.77
N ALA A 531 -0.98 3.43 6.74
CA ALA A 531 -0.84 2.03 6.35
C ALA A 531 0.60 1.73 5.89
N CYS A 532 0.89 0.46 5.56
CA CYS A 532 2.19 0.09 5.00
C CYS A 532 2.40 0.71 3.60
N PRO A 533 3.65 0.79 3.10
CA PRO A 533 3.96 1.44 1.82
C PRO A 533 3.21 0.85 0.61
N GLU A 534 2.92 -0.45 0.63
CA GLU A 534 2.19 -1.12 -0.46
C GLU A 534 0.67 -0.86 -0.45
N ASN A 535 0.07 -0.58 0.72
CA ASN A 535 -1.38 -0.36 0.86
C ASN A 535 -1.74 1.12 1.10
N SER A 536 -0.77 2.02 1.15
CA SER A 536 -1.02 3.45 1.40
C SER A 536 -1.65 4.15 0.18
N LEU A 537 -1.38 3.67 -1.02
CA LEU A 537 -1.86 4.23 -2.29
C LEU A 537 -3.21 3.66 -2.71
N LEU A 538 -4.29 4.05 -2.02
CA LEU A 538 -5.66 3.72 -2.43
C LEU A 538 -6.12 4.60 -3.61
N ASP A 539 -6.86 4.01 -4.55
CA ASP A 539 -7.54 4.79 -5.59
C ASP A 539 -8.73 5.54 -4.97
N SER A 540 -8.64 6.86 -4.96
CA SER A 540 -9.69 7.73 -4.43
C SER A 540 -10.97 7.75 -5.27
N SER A 541 -10.96 7.13 -6.47
CA SER A 541 -12.12 7.13 -7.38
C SER A 541 -13.34 6.37 -6.82
N GLU A 542 -13.11 5.37 -5.97
CA GLU A 542 -14.17 4.55 -5.37
C GLU A 542 -14.75 5.16 -4.09
N PHE A 543 -14.05 6.12 -3.48
CA PHE A 543 -14.43 6.71 -2.19
C PHE A 543 -15.13 8.06 -2.38
N TYR A 544 -16.22 8.28 -1.65
CA TYR A 544 -16.94 9.56 -1.67
C TYR A 544 -16.10 10.76 -1.20
N LYS A 545 -15.10 10.50 -0.35
CA LYS A 545 -14.16 11.48 0.19
C LYS A 545 -12.74 11.05 -0.19
N PRO A 546 -11.84 11.99 -0.53
CA PRO A 546 -10.47 11.66 -0.88
C PRO A 546 -9.74 10.99 0.29
N VAL A 547 -8.91 10.00 -0.03
CA VAL A 547 -8.03 9.31 0.91
C VAL A 547 -6.58 9.63 0.54
N VAL A 548 -5.90 10.36 1.41
CA VAL A 548 -4.52 10.83 1.24
C VAL A 548 -3.56 10.04 2.13
N THR A 549 -2.28 10.06 1.79
CA THR A 549 -1.20 9.46 2.59
C THR A 549 -0.71 10.43 3.66
N PRO A 550 0.06 9.98 4.67
CA PRO A 550 0.65 10.86 5.67
C PRO A 550 1.55 11.93 5.04
N PHE A 551 2.30 11.56 4.01
CA PHE A 551 3.14 12.50 3.24
C PHE A 551 2.32 13.63 2.62
N GLU A 552 1.22 13.28 1.95
CA GLU A 552 0.35 14.27 1.31
C GLU A 552 -0.34 15.19 2.30
N MET A 553 -0.76 14.66 3.45
CA MET A 553 -1.32 15.47 4.52
C MET A 553 -0.26 16.43 5.09
N GLU A 554 0.99 15.97 5.21
CA GLU A 554 2.09 16.82 5.64
C GLU A 554 2.39 17.91 4.62
N VAL A 555 2.42 17.62 3.31
CA VAL A 555 2.52 18.65 2.26
C VAL A 555 1.35 19.66 2.33
N ALA A 556 0.16 19.21 2.74
CA ALA A 556 -1.00 20.08 2.87
C ALA A 556 -1.00 20.97 4.13
N CYS A 557 -0.32 20.56 5.21
CA CYS A 557 -0.36 21.25 6.51
C CYS A 557 0.97 21.84 6.98
N ASN A 558 2.10 21.32 6.51
CA ASN A 558 3.44 21.79 6.88
C ASN A 558 3.93 22.83 5.87
N LYS A 559 3.99 24.10 6.29
CA LYS A 559 4.46 25.21 5.43
C LYS A 559 5.90 25.03 4.96
N ASN A 560 6.73 24.31 5.71
CA ASN A 560 8.13 24.06 5.34
C ASN A 560 8.30 22.97 4.27
N ARG A 561 7.22 22.23 3.94
CA ARG A 561 7.26 21.14 2.96
C ARG A 561 6.51 21.55 1.69
N GLU A 562 7.27 21.82 0.64
CA GLU A 562 6.72 22.08 -0.69
C GLU A 562 6.66 20.81 -1.57
N TRP A 563 5.74 20.80 -2.53
CA TRP A 563 5.64 19.72 -3.51
C TRP A 563 6.70 19.90 -4.61
N ASN A 564 7.71 19.03 -4.62
CA ASN A 564 8.81 19.03 -5.59
C ASN A 564 8.74 17.86 -6.61
N GLY A 565 7.61 17.14 -6.63
CA GLY A 565 7.40 15.95 -7.46
C GLY A 565 7.96 14.65 -6.86
N GLU A 566 8.69 14.68 -5.76
CA GLU A 566 9.07 13.47 -5.00
C GLU A 566 7.86 12.97 -4.23
N TYR A 567 7.78 11.65 -4.07
CA TYR A 567 6.65 11.02 -3.40
C TYR A 567 7.13 10.00 -2.37
N VAL A 568 6.65 10.14 -1.14
CA VAL A 568 7.00 9.27 -0.02
C VAL A 568 5.80 8.41 0.35
N THR A 569 5.94 7.09 0.21
CA THR A 569 4.91 6.11 0.57
C THR A 569 5.10 5.51 1.95
N ASP A 570 6.35 5.40 2.43
CA ASP A 570 6.68 4.92 3.78
C ASP A 570 6.66 6.09 4.75
N PHE A 571 5.70 6.07 5.67
CA PHE A 571 5.56 7.15 6.64
C PHE A 571 6.72 7.21 7.64
N GLN A 572 7.52 6.16 7.78
CA GLN A 572 8.69 6.17 8.66
C GLN A 572 9.73 7.18 8.18
N ASP A 573 9.81 7.41 6.87
CA ASP A 573 10.73 8.40 6.28
C ASP A 573 10.34 9.84 6.66
N LEU A 574 9.12 10.08 7.14
CA LEU A 574 8.61 11.40 7.54
C LEU A 574 8.86 11.72 9.02
N LEU A 575 9.16 10.71 9.83
CA LEU A 575 9.44 10.85 11.25
C LEU A 575 10.83 11.50 11.47
N PRO A 576 11.14 12.06 12.65
CA PRO A 576 12.42 12.75 12.90
C PRO A 576 13.70 11.96 12.61
N GLU A 577 13.65 10.63 12.67
CA GLU A 577 14.77 9.74 12.33
C GLU A 577 14.81 9.33 10.85
N GLY A 578 13.78 9.71 10.08
CA GLY A 578 13.59 9.36 8.68
C GLY A 578 14.34 10.26 7.71
N CYS A 579 14.66 9.72 6.52
CA CYS A 579 15.45 10.43 5.52
C CYS A 579 14.72 11.60 4.84
N SER A 580 13.40 11.69 4.98
CA SER A 580 12.56 12.71 4.36
C SER A 580 11.92 13.62 5.40
N HIS A 581 12.40 13.65 6.64
CA HIS A 581 11.86 14.51 7.69
C HIS A 581 11.99 15.99 7.35
N VAL A 582 10.96 16.77 7.68
CA VAL A 582 10.97 18.23 7.58
C VAL A 582 10.34 18.79 8.85
N ASP A 583 11.10 19.61 9.58
CA ASP A 583 10.64 20.24 10.80
C ASP A 583 9.43 21.15 10.55
N PHE A 584 8.53 21.22 11.54
CA PHE A 584 7.43 22.17 11.51
C PHE A 584 7.93 23.59 11.79
N PRO A 585 7.27 24.63 11.24
CA PRO A 585 7.62 26.02 11.54
C PRO A 585 7.55 26.29 13.06
N GLU A 586 8.54 27.04 13.56
CA GLU A 586 8.59 27.47 14.95
C GLU A 586 7.40 28.40 15.27
N SER A 587 6.83 28.24 16.47
CA SER A 587 5.63 28.96 16.91
C SER A 587 5.77 30.49 16.86
N ASP A 588 6.97 31.02 16.99
CA ASP A 588 7.21 32.48 17.09
C ASP A 588 7.28 33.19 15.73
N GLN A 589 7.51 32.47 14.62
CA GLN A 589 7.45 33.03 13.26
C GLN A 589 6.03 33.05 12.69
N SER A 590 5.13 32.27 13.28
CA SER A 590 3.76 32.06 12.77
C SER A 590 2.76 33.16 13.11
N ALA A 591 3.09 34.07 14.03
CA ALA A 591 2.22 35.18 14.42
C ALA A 591 2.25 36.38 13.45
N ASN A 592 3.24 36.47 12.56
CA ASN A 592 3.44 37.61 11.66
C ASN A 592 3.37 37.27 10.16
N ASP A 593 3.14 36.00 9.81
CA ASP A 593 3.09 35.56 8.40
C ASP A 593 1.74 34.90 8.11
N ASP A 594 0.70 35.74 8.04
CA ASP A 594 -0.62 35.41 7.48
C ASP A 594 -0.47 35.17 5.98
N THR A 595 0.13 34.03 5.63
CA THR A 595 0.25 33.58 4.24
C THR A 595 -1.14 33.16 3.76
N THR A 596 -1.80 34.05 3.01
CA THR A 596 -3.00 33.72 2.23
C THR A 596 -2.62 32.96 0.97
N ASP A 597 -3.13 31.74 0.83
CA ASP A 597 -3.03 30.91 -0.38
C ASP A 597 -4.37 30.94 -1.13
N VAL A 598 -4.36 30.68 -2.44
CA VAL A 598 -5.58 30.55 -3.25
C VAL A 598 -5.76 29.09 -3.64
N SER A 599 -6.92 28.53 -3.32
CA SER A 599 -7.27 27.17 -3.71
C SER A 599 -7.23 27.01 -5.23
N LEU A 600 -6.37 26.12 -5.72
CA LEU A 600 -6.27 25.81 -7.15
C LEU A 600 -7.51 25.08 -7.68
N ILE A 601 -8.37 24.57 -6.80
CA ILE A 601 -9.60 23.84 -7.16
C ILE A 601 -10.80 24.78 -7.18
N THR A 602 -10.95 25.59 -6.13
CA THR A 602 -12.16 26.41 -5.92
C THR A 602 -11.95 27.89 -6.23
N GLY A 603 -10.70 28.36 -6.31
CA GLY A 603 -10.35 29.78 -6.42
C GLY A 603 -10.58 30.58 -5.14
N ALA A 604 -11.00 29.93 -4.04
CA ALA A 604 -11.21 30.60 -2.76
C ALA A 604 -9.89 30.91 -2.04
N LEU A 605 -9.84 32.05 -1.33
CA LEU A 605 -8.73 32.39 -0.45
C LEU A 605 -8.75 31.51 0.81
N ARG A 606 -7.62 30.93 1.13
CA ARG A 606 -7.36 30.14 2.34
C ARG A 606 -6.58 31.01 3.32
N THR A 607 -7.12 31.23 4.51
CA THR A 607 -6.42 31.93 5.60
C THR A 607 -6.01 30.91 6.65
N SER A 608 -4.71 30.75 6.89
CA SER A 608 -4.19 29.84 7.91
C SER A 608 -4.33 30.48 9.30
N CYS A 609 -5.54 30.51 9.87
CA CYS A 609 -5.78 31.21 11.12
C CYS A 609 -5.32 30.39 12.34
N LEU A 610 -4.33 30.92 13.07
CA LEU A 610 -4.01 30.51 14.44
C LEU A 610 -4.96 31.24 15.40
N GLN A 611 -5.97 30.55 15.92
CA GLN A 611 -6.64 31.03 17.13
C GLN A 611 -5.84 30.57 18.35
N SER A 612 -5.09 31.49 18.96
CA SER A 612 -4.58 31.30 20.30
C SER A 612 -5.74 31.33 21.30
N PRO A 613 -5.80 30.42 22.28
CA PRO A 613 -6.76 30.52 23.37
C PRO A 613 -6.27 31.65 24.29
N SER A 614 -6.89 32.82 24.21
CA SER A 614 -6.69 33.87 25.21
C SER A 614 -7.39 33.44 26.51
N GLU A 615 -6.59 33.30 27.57
CA GLU A 615 -7.07 33.16 28.94
C GLU A 615 -8.00 34.33 29.26
N SER A 616 -9.29 34.05 29.44
CA SER A 616 -10.19 34.91 30.20
C SER A 616 -10.41 34.23 31.55
N THR A 617 -9.74 34.78 32.57
CA THR A 617 -10.18 34.68 33.96
C THR A 617 -11.63 35.13 34.06
N ASP A 618 -12.56 34.20 34.25
CA ASP A 618 -13.72 34.40 35.12
C ASP A 618 -14.38 33.07 35.49
N GLY A 619 -14.76 32.97 36.76
CA GLY A 619 -15.17 31.72 37.39
C GLY A 619 -16.58 31.24 37.08
N SER A 620 -16.72 29.93 37.24
CA SER A 620 -17.97 29.17 37.44
C SER A 620 -18.88 28.92 36.24
N SER A 621 -19.35 27.66 36.20
CA SER A 621 -20.37 27.04 35.34
C SER A 621 -19.91 26.53 33.97
N LEU A 622 -20.16 25.23 33.75
CA LEU A 622 -19.94 24.51 32.50
C LEU A 622 -20.64 25.22 31.32
N PRO A 623 -20.02 25.33 30.13
CA PRO A 623 -20.76 25.71 28.94
C PRO A 623 -21.09 24.47 28.10
N SER A 624 -22.35 24.07 28.12
CA SER A 624 -22.97 23.33 27.01
C SER A 624 -23.12 24.29 25.83
N SER A 625 -22.22 24.23 24.85
CA SER A 625 -22.33 25.06 23.65
C SER A 625 -23.27 24.41 22.62
N VAL A 626 -24.52 24.85 22.63
CA VAL A 626 -25.51 24.61 21.57
C VAL A 626 -25.11 25.41 20.34
N ALA A 627 -24.96 24.75 19.19
CA ALA A 627 -24.64 25.41 17.93
C ALA A 627 -25.88 26.12 17.35
N VAL A 628 -25.71 27.39 16.96
CA VAL A 628 -26.74 28.17 16.26
C VAL A 628 -26.86 27.66 14.82
N ARG A 629 -28.10 27.28 14.45
CA ARG A 629 -28.47 26.73 13.14
C ARG A 629 -28.43 27.86 12.11
N ASN A 630 -27.49 27.82 11.16
CA ASN A 630 -27.50 28.70 9.99
C ASN A 630 -28.77 28.47 9.17
N GLN A 631 -29.71 29.41 9.25
CA GLN A 631 -30.89 29.48 8.40
C GLN A 631 -30.58 30.32 7.16
N THR A 632 -29.84 29.79 6.19
CA THR A 632 -29.93 30.24 4.79
C THR A 632 -29.19 29.25 3.89
N LEU A 633 -29.76 28.97 2.72
CA LEU A 633 -29.29 28.05 1.65
C LEU A 633 -29.77 26.59 1.75
N THR A 634 -31.08 26.40 1.68
CA THR A 634 -31.66 25.31 0.87
C THR A 634 -33.11 25.62 0.55
N LEU A 635 -33.34 26.25 -0.61
CA LEU A 635 -34.60 26.08 -1.33
C LEU A 635 -34.24 25.77 -2.78
N ALA A 636 -34.77 24.63 -3.19
CA ALA A 636 -34.63 24.02 -4.49
C ALA A 636 -35.01 24.98 -5.62
N ASN A 637 -34.18 25.00 -6.67
CA ASN A 637 -34.67 25.19 -8.02
C ASN A 637 -34.32 23.92 -8.80
N ALA A 638 -35.22 22.94 -8.71
CA ALA A 638 -35.40 21.99 -9.79
C ALA A 638 -36.00 22.78 -10.97
N ASN A 639 -35.31 22.80 -12.11
CA ASN A 639 -35.89 23.28 -13.35
C ASN A 639 -36.00 22.08 -14.30
N PRO A 640 -37.22 21.69 -14.73
CA PRO A 640 -37.41 20.68 -15.75
C PRO A 640 -37.48 21.36 -17.13
N ALA A 641 -36.55 21.01 -18.02
CA ALA A 641 -36.70 21.07 -19.47
C ALA A 641 -35.62 20.18 -20.11
#